data_AF-A0A164P983-F1
#
_entry.id   AF-A0A164P983-F1
#
_cell.length_a   1.000
_cell.length_b   1.000
_cell.length_c   1.000
_cell.angle_alpha   90.00
_cell.angle_beta   90.00
_cell.angle_gamma   90.00
#
_symmetry.space_group_name_H-M   'P 1'
#
loop_
_entity.id
_entity.type
_entity.pdbx_description
1 polymer ?
#
loop_
_entity_poly.entity_id
_entity_poly.type
_entity_poly.pdbx_seq_one_letter_code
_entity_poly.pdbx_strand_id
1 'polypeptide(L)'
;MSDPTSGIRLTATGSSSPWSVETLVRPGLRRNPRRAHLLVSEVLGKHIPVDPAVVTDAADRLADLVLAAVGGSDVDVLGFAETATGLGHGVAARLGAHCYLHSTRRNVPGTDVYAEFQEGHSHATDHRLLPTSVGVLAPQLPLVLVDDEISTGTTALEAVRSMHAVTPRTHYVIASLVDMRTPEHRSESDSVAVELGVVIDSVSLAQGSVALDENLVASVAGLPDPEYNPVSAAAGTVTRVDASWPAAVPDGGRHGFLATDAAPFETAVADVAAVVATAVTTGRAVIVLGHEELMYLPLRLASALADRGHPALFQTTTRSPAYVLDESGYPLRRGFRFLAPELGEAEARYVYNASGPEDALIVLVVDEPADTEVLFDATGPARTIAASGADVLVVVVRGADPAALTVSRRAVPLTGPEFGSYAPHEVTWLLKDLSAVALEADIAEREKKIQEGTAHYAESLPVEYQPDSAYRELFETVLHDSASRLALAVGTVTELVLAERGHDIVLASLARAGTPVGILMRRWAFEMHGLELPHYAVSIVRDRGIDAVALRYLADHHDSRSVVFVDGWTGKGAIARELSAALAEFDGAEFDDDLAVLADPGHCARTYGTRDDFLIASACLNSTVSGLVSRTVLNDSLIRDGDFHGAKYYADLAADDVSNHLLDTVSSQFASVRTAAETAAAEVAESDRTPSWSGWASVEKVRQQFGISHVNFVKPGVGETTRVLLRRVPWRVLVRDETAPEHKHIRMLAEARGVPVVEVPDLAYSCMGLIKDVT
;
A
#
# COMPACT_ATOMS: atom_id res chain seq x y z
N MET A 1 -55.55 -10.50 -6.20
CA MET A 1 -56.31 -9.34 -6.72
C MET A 1 -55.97 -9.16 -8.19
N SER A 2 -56.34 -8.07 -8.87
CA SER A 2 -55.62 -7.68 -10.09
C SER A 2 -54.14 -7.48 -9.75
N ASP A 3 -53.21 -7.89 -10.61
CA ASP A 3 -51.78 -7.69 -10.40
C ASP A 3 -51.50 -6.23 -9.98
N PRO A 4 -51.00 -5.99 -8.75
CA PRO A 4 -50.84 -4.65 -8.22
C PRO A 4 -49.74 -3.86 -8.96
N THR A 5 -48.92 -4.54 -9.75
CA THR A 5 -47.88 -3.93 -10.59
C THR A 5 -48.33 -3.64 -12.01
N SER A 6 -49.59 -3.95 -12.36
CA SER A 6 -50.13 -3.76 -13.72
C SER A 6 -50.05 -2.31 -14.26
N GLY A 7 -49.96 -1.32 -13.36
CA GLY A 7 -49.72 0.08 -13.72
C GLY A 7 -48.25 0.45 -13.96
N ILE A 8 -47.34 -0.53 -14.01
CA ILE A 8 -45.93 -0.36 -14.35
C ILE A 8 -45.66 -1.20 -15.59
N ARG A 9 -45.38 -0.55 -16.71
CA ARG A 9 -45.04 -1.22 -17.97
C ARG A 9 -43.56 -1.06 -18.28
N LEU A 10 -42.84 -2.17 -18.23
CA LEU A 10 -41.47 -2.27 -18.74
C LEU A 10 -41.52 -2.60 -20.22
N THR A 11 -40.71 -1.91 -21.02
CA THR A 11 -40.54 -2.20 -22.45
C THR A 11 -39.05 -2.28 -22.75
N ALA A 12 -38.54 -3.44 -23.12
CA ALA A 12 -37.18 -3.58 -23.62
C ALA A 12 -37.01 -2.82 -24.95
N THR A 13 -35.93 -2.07 -25.06
CA THR A 13 -35.57 -1.27 -26.24
C THR A 13 -34.23 -1.70 -26.85
N GLY A 14 -33.40 -2.41 -26.09
CA GLY A 14 -32.12 -2.95 -26.54
C GLY A 14 -31.49 -3.91 -25.54
N SER A 15 -30.44 -4.60 -25.97
CA SER A 15 -29.54 -5.35 -25.09
C SER A 15 -28.12 -5.34 -25.64
N SER A 16 -27.16 -5.24 -24.73
CA SER A 16 -25.72 -5.32 -25.02
C SER A 16 -25.09 -6.61 -24.49
N SER A 17 -25.91 -7.53 -23.98
CA SER A 17 -25.47 -8.76 -23.32
C SER A 17 -26.47 -9.90 -23.58
N PRO A 18 -26.24 -11.13 -23.06
CA PRO A 18 -27.26 -12.18 -23.09
C PRO A 18 -28.50 -11.87 -22.24
N TRP A 19 -28.44 -10.85 -21.38
CA TRP A 19 -29.51 -10.46 -20.47
C TRP A 19 -30.51 -9.53 -21.15
N SER A 20 -31.79 -9.65 -20.80
CA SER A 20 -32.84 -8.68 -21.15
C SER A 20 -33.31 -7.92 -19.92
N VAL A 21 -33.99 -6.79 -20.12
CA VAL A 21 -34.59 -6.00 -19.02
C VAL A 21 -35.50 -6.88 -18.15
N GLU A 22 -36.32 -7.72 -18.76
CA GLU A 22 -37.27 -8.61 -18.07
C GLU A 22 -36.59 -9.72 -17.26
N THR A 23 -35.36 -10.10 -17.62
CA THR A 23 -34.56 -11.08 -16.85
C THR A 23 -33.75 -10.43 -15.74
N LEU A 24 -33.42 -9.14 -15.86
CA LEU A 24 -32.61 -8.41 -14.88
C LEU A 24 -33.46 -7.80 -13.77
N VAL A 25 -34.66 -7.33 -14.09
CA VAL A 25 -35.53 -6.63 -13.15
C VAL A 25 -37.01 -7.02 -13.29
N ARG A 26 -37.73 -7.00 -12.15
CA ARG A 26 -39.19 -7.10 -12.10
C ARG A 26 -39.83 -5.87 -11.46
N PRO A 27 -41.03 -5.46 -11.89
CA PRO A 27 -41.79 -4.42 -11.21
C PRO A 27 -42.09 -4.78 -9.76
N GLY A 28 -41.78 -3.87 -8.84
CA GLY A 28 -42.20 -3.89 -7.45
C GLY A 28 -42.80 -2.54 -7.05
N LEU A 29 -43.32 -2.48 -5.83
CA LEU A 29 -43.99 -1.29 -5.32
C LEU A 29 -43.31 -0.76 -4.07
N ARG A 30 -43.50 0.54 -3.81
CA ARG A 30 -43.15 1.18 -2.54
C ARG A 30 -44.19 2.23 -2.19
N ARG A 31 -44.48 2.36 -0.89
CA ARG A 31 -45.39 3.40 -0.39
C ARG A 31 -44.65 4.73 -0.26
N ASN A 32 -44.52 5.43 -1.38
CA ASN A 32 -43.89 6.74 -1.45
C ASN A 32 -44.76 7.69 -2.30
N PRO A 33 -45.05 8.91 -1.82
CA PRO A 33 -45.97 9.84 -2.46
C PRO A 33 -45.44 10.44 -3.77
N ARG A 34 -44.14 10.32 -4.06
CA ARG A 34 -43.49 10.87 -5.27
C ARG A 34 -43.15 9.80 -6.30
N ARG A 35 -42.79 8.58 -5.86
CA ARG A 35 -42.42 7.47 -6.77
C ARG A 35 -42.86 6.15 -6.16
N ALA A 36 -43.97 5.60 -6.64
CA ALA A 36 -44.60 4.40 -6.08
C ALA A 36 -44.11 3.06 -6.69
N HIS A 37 -43.29 3.11 -7.75
CA HIS A 37 -42.67 1.93 -8.36
C HIS A 37 -41.26 1.69 -7.81
N LEU A 38 -40.80 0.44 -7.94
CA LEU A 38 -39.45 -0.05 -7.68
C LEU A 38 -39.10 -1.05 -8.80
N LEU A 39 -37.85 -1.07 -9.27
CA LEU A 39 -37.35 -2.16 -10.10
C LEU A 39 -36.58 -3.13 -9.20
N VAL A 40 -37.12 -4.31 -8.99
CA VAL A 40 -36.52 -5.35 -8.16
C VAL A 40 -35.52 -6.11 -9.01
N SER A 41 -34.24 -5.99 -8.71
CA SER A 41 -33.19 -6.77 -9.37
C SER A 41 -33.33 -8.27 -9.07
N GLU A 42 -33.25 -9.08 -10.12
CA GLU A 42 -33.23 -10.55 -10.05
C GLU A 42 -31.82 -11.12 -9.89
N VAL A 43 -30.78 -10.29 -10.03
CA VAL A 43 -29.39 -10.75 -10.16
C VAL A 43 -28.44 -10.21 -9.09
N LEU A 44 -28.84 -9.20 -8.32
CA LEU A 44 -27.92 -8.54 -7.37
C LEU A 44 -27.92 -9.08 -5.94
N GLY A 45 -28.88 -9.93 -5.56
CA GLY A 45 -29.02 -10.33 -4.16
C GLY A 45 -29.55 -9.21 -3.24
N LYS A 46 -30.03 -8.08 -3.77
CA LYS A 46 -30.46 -6.95 -2.91
C LYS A 46 -31.78 -7.22 -2.19
N HIS A 47 -32.80 -7.63 -2.94
CA HIS A 47 -34.14 -7.85 -2.41
C HIS A 47 -34.54 -9.33 -2.38
N ILE A 48 -33.89 -10.17 -3.17
CA ILE A 48 -34.15 -11.60 -3.27
C ILE A 48 -32.83 -12.36 -3.11
N PRO A 49 -32.81 -13.54 -2.47
CA PRO A 49 -31.63 -14.42 -2.50
C PRO A 49 -31.28 -14.85 -3.93
N VAL A 50 -30.02 -14.74 -4.30
CA VAL A 50 -29.50 -15.08 -5.63
C VAL A 50 -28.29 -15.99 -5.51
N ASP A 51 -28.08 -16.89 -6.46
CA ASP A 51 -26.84 -17.67 -6.56
C ASP A 51 -25.64 -16.71 -6.74
N PRO A 52 -24.58 -16.79 -5.90
CA PRO A 52 -23.42 -15.89 -6.01
C PRO A 52 -22.74 -15.91 -7.39
N ALA A 53 -22.86 -17.01 -8.15
CA ALA A 53 -22.33 -17.09 -9.51
C ALA A 53 -23.12 -16.20 -10.50
N VAL A 54 -24.42 -16.01 -10.29
CA VAL A 54 -25.26 -15.12 -11.12
C VAL A 54 -24.91 -13.66 -10.86
N VAL A 55 -24.67 -13.29 -9.60
CA VAL A 55 -24.23 -11.93 -9.22
C VAL A 55 -22.88 -11.63 -9.89
N THR A 56 -21.96 -12.60 -9.82
CA THR A 56 -20.63 -12.50 -10.44
C THR A 56 -20.69 -12.40 -11.96
N ASP A 57 -21.48 -13.23 -12.65
CA ASP A 57 -21.62 -13.13 -14.11
C ASP A 57 -22.21 -11.78 -14.53
N ALA A 58 -23.22 -11.26 -13.82
CA ALA A 58 -23.77 -9.92 -14.12
C ALA A 58 -22.70 -8.82 -14.01
N ALA A 59 -21.86 -8.87 -12.96
CA ALA A 59 -20.75 -7.93 -12.80
C ALA A 59 -19.67 -8.11 -13.88
N ASP A 60 -19.32 -9.36 -14.21
CA ASP A 60 -18.30 -9.68 -15.21
C ASP A 60 -18.70 -9.18 -16.60
N ARG A 61 -19.97 -9.39 -16.99
CA ARG A 61 -20.50 -8.90 -18.27
C ARG A 61 -20.50 -7.38 -18.34
N LEU A 62 -20.80 -6.70 -17.23
CA LEU A 62 -20.79 -5.25 -17.19
C LEU A 62 -19.36 -4.73 -17.29
N ALA A 63 -18.40 -5.38 -16.61
CA ALA A 63 -16.98 -5.09 -16.73
C ALA A 63 -16.45 -5.28 -18.15
N ASP A 64 -16.84 -6.35 -18.85
CA ASP A 64 -16.43 -6.56 -20.26
C ASP A 64 -16.89 -5.40 -21.16
N LEU A 65 -18.09 -4.83 -20.94
CA LEU A 65 -18.58 -3.65 -21.65
C LEU A 65 -17.82 -2.37 -21.29
N VAL A 66 -17.50 -2.20 -20.00
CA VAL A 66 -16.67 -1.08 -19.52
C VAL A 66 -15.28 -1.13 -20.15
N LEU A 67 -14.63 -2.29 -20.16
CA LEU A 67 -13.30 -2.49 -20.75
C LEU A 67 -13.27 -2.10 -22.23
N ALA A 68 -14.33 -2.46 -22.96
CA ALA A 68 -14.50 -2.07 -24.35
C ALA A 68 -14.67 -0.54 -24.51
N ALA A 69 -15.45 0.11 -23.64
CA ALA A 69 -15.66 1.56 -23.67
C ALA A 69 -14.39 2.36 -23.38
N VAL A 70 -13.53 1.89 -22.47
CA VAL A 70 -12.25 2.55 -22.13
C VAL A 70 -11.08 2.14 -23.04
N GLY A 71 -11.33 1.33 -24.06
CA GLY A 71 -10.31 0.87 -25.02
C GLY A 71 -9.19 0.03 -24.39
N GLY A 72 -9.49 -0.69 -23.30
CA GLY A 72 -8.49 -1.50 -22.57
C GLY A 72 -7.62 -0.72 -21.59
N SER A 73 -7.91 0.56 -21.32
CA SER A 73 -7.19 1.34 -20.31
C SER A 73 -7.48 0.84 -18.88
N ASP A 74 -6.51 1.01 -17.98
CA ASP A 74 -6.74 0.86 -16.54
C ASP A 74 -7.78 1.89 -16.07
N VAL A 75 -8.56 1.57 -15.02
CA VAL A 75 -9.66 2.41 -14.54
C VAL A 75 -9.69 2.53 -13.02
N ASP A 76 -10.31 3.61 -12.55
CA ASP A 76 -10.88 3.69 -11.20
C ASP A 76 -12.39 3.41 -11.28
N VAL A 77 -12.96 2.74 -10.28
CA VAL A 77 -14.38 2.38 -10.23
C VAL A 77 -15.04 2.98 -8.98
N LEU A 78 -16.18 3.62 -9.16
CA LEU A 78 -17.01 4.20 -8.11
C LEU A 78 -18.40 3.54 -8.08
N GLY A 79 -18.72 2.81 -7.01
CA GLY A 79 -20.04 2.24 -6.78
C GLY A 79 -20.98 3.18 -6.01
N PHE A 80 -22.25 3.23 -6.39
CA PHE A 80 -23.26 3.96 -5.61
C PHE A 80 -23.85 3.11 -4.49
N ALA A 81 -23.88 3.67 -3.28
CA ALA A 81 -24.57 3.04 -2.17
C ALA A 81 -26.08 3.17 -2.34
N GLU A 82 -26.87 2.19 -1.95
CA GLU A 82 -26.45 0.93 -1.34
C GLU A 82 -26.40 -0.20 -2.36
N THR A 83 -27.36 -0.26 -3.29
CA THR A 83 -27.60 -1.43 -4.14
C THR A 83 -26.44 -1.77 -5.08
N ALA A 84 -25.72 -0.76 -5.57
CA ALA A 84 -24.63 -0.95 -6.51
C ALA A 84 -23.26 -1.17 -5.83
N THR A 85 -23.14 -1.16 -4.49
CA THR A 85 -21.82 -1.38 -3.86
C THR A 85 -21.28 -2.78 -4.12
N GLY A 86 -22.14 -3.80 -4.16
CA GLY A 86 -21.73 -5.16 -4.53
C GLY A 86 -21.39 -5.28 -6.01
N LEU A 87 -22.23 -4.72 -6.89
CA LEU A 87 -22.05 -4.72 -8.34
C LEU A 87 -20.77 -3.99 -8.76
N GLY A 88 -20.56 -2.78 -8.25
CA GLY A 88 -19.39 -1.96 -8.53
C GLY A 88 -18.10 -2.66 -8.10
N HIS A 89 -18.10 -3.34 -6.95
CA HIS A 89 -16.92 -4.09 -6.50
C HIS A 89 -16.66 -5.29 -7.41
N GLY A 90 -17.69 -6.02 -7.82
CA GLY A 90 -17.55 -7.11 -8.80
C GLY A 90 -16.97 -6.63 -10.13
N VAL A 91 -17.47 -5.50 -10.65
CA VAL A 91 -16.95 -4.86 -11.87
C VAL A 91 -15.48 -4.50 -11.71
N ALA A 92 -15.12 -3.87 -10.58
CA ALA A 92 -13.74 -3.49 -10.30
C ALA A 92 -12.80 -4.69 -10.19
N ALA A 93 -13.23 -5.75 -9.50
CA ALA A 93 -12.47 -6.99 -9.35
C ALA A 93 -12.22 -7.66 -10.72
N ARG A 94 -13.23 -7.71 -11.59
CA ARG A 94 -13.10 -8.27 -12.94
C ARG A 94 -12.14 -7.47 -13.82
N LEU A 95 -12.17 -6.14 -13.71
CA LEU A 95 -11.31 -5.24 -14.48
C LEU A 95 -9.86 -5.22 -13.96
N GLY A 96 -9.60 -5.70 -12.74
CA GLY A 96 -8.35 -5.42 -12.05
C GLY A 96 -8.16 -3.91 -11.85
N ALA A 97 -9.25 -3.20 -11.55
CA ALA A 97 -9.26 -1.75 -11.43
C ALA A 97 -8.18 -1.28 -10.46
N HIS A 98 -7.55 -0.15 -10.77
CA HIS A 98 -6.52 0.46 -9.91
C HIS A 98 -7.08 0.71 -8.51
N CYS A 99 -8.29 1.28 -8.44
CA CYS A 99 -9.01 1.53 -7.19
C CYS A 99 -10.52 1.31 -7.37
N TYR A 100 -11.14 0.65 -6.39
CA TYR A 100 -12.57 0.65 -6.17
C TYR A 100 -12.93 1.47 -4.94
N LEU A 101 -13.85 2.42 -5.10
CA LEU A 101 -14.45 3.19 -4.02
C LEU A 101 -15.97 3.05 -4.12
N HIS A 102 -16.69 3.16 -3.00
CA HIS A 102 -18.13 3.39 -3.07
C HIS A 102 -18.54 4.53 -2.15
N SER A 103 -19.61 5.23 -2.55
CA SER A 103 -20.25 6.17 -1.63
C SER A 103 -20.79 5.46 -0.40
N THR A 104 -20.89 6.16 0.71
CA THR A 104 -21.47 5.65 1.95
C THR A 104 -22.38 6.70 2.57
N ARG A 105 -23.40 6.21 3.29
CA ARG A 105 -24.24 7.03 4.16
C ARG A 105 -23.87 6.87 5.64
N ARG A 106 -22.88 6.03 5.94
CA ARG A 106 -22.38 5.81 7.30
C ARG A 106 -21.47 6.96 7.71
N ASN A 107 -21.60 7.37 8.96
CA ASN A 107 -20.63 8.25 9.58
C ASN A 107 -19.47 7.42 10.11
N VAL A 108 -18.24 7.69 9.63
CA VAL A 108 -17.03 7.00 10.09
C VAL A 108 -16.16 8.02 10.83
N PRO A 109 -16.15 8.03 12.17
CA PRO A 109 -15.35 8.96 12.95
C PRO A 109 -13.87 8.93 12.56
N GLY A 110 -13.25 10.10 12.44
CA GLY A 110 -11.82 10.21 12.15
C GLY A 110 -11.42 10.04 10.68
N THR A 111 -12.39 9.87 9.76
CA THR A 111 -12.13 9.84 8.31
C THR A 111 -12.56 11.14 7.65
N ASP A 112 -11.70 11.71 6.82
CA ASP A 112 -11.98 12.94 6.07
C ASP A 112 -12.94 12.66 4.90
N VAL A 113 -13.83 13.62 4.64
CA VAL A 113 -14.75 13.55 3.50
C VAL A 113 -14.06 14.09 2.26
N TYR A 114 -13.89 13.23 1.26
CA TYR A 114 -13.21 13.57 0.01
C TYR A 114 -14.11 14.35 -0.96
N ALA A 115 -15.34 13.87 -1.14
CA ALA A 115 -16.38 14.54 -1.91
C ALA A 115 -17.77 14.13 -1.40
N GLU A 116 -18.76 14.99 -1.69
CA GLU A 116 -20.17 14.75 -1.36
C GLU A 116 -21.06 15.03 -2.56
N PHE A 117 -22.15 14.28 -2.69
CA PHE A 117 -23.22 14.54 -3.66
C PHE A 117 -24.57 14.09 -3.11
N GLN A 118 -25.66 14.61 -3.68
CA GLN A 118 -27.02 14.33 -3.21
C GLN A 118 -27.74 13.42 -4.20
N GLU A 119 -28.63 12.58 -3.70
CA GLU A 119 -29.58 11.86 -4.54
C GLU A 119 -30.89 12.69 -4.55
N GLY A 120 -31.28 13.22 -5.71
CA GLY A 120 -32.34 14.25 -5.85
C GLY A 120 -33.76 13.91 -5.36
N HIS A 121 -33.98 12.79 -4.65
CA HIS A 121 -35.32 12.29 -4.30
C HIS A 121 -35.54 11.75 -2.88
N SER A 122 -34.67 12.04 -1.90
CA SER A 122 -34.96 11.73 -0.50
C SER A 122 -34.56 12.85 0.45
N HIS A 123 -35.39 13.10 1.45
CA HIS A 123 -35.11 14.05 2.51
C HIS A 123 -33.83 13.62 3.27
N ALA A 124 -32.73 14.35 3.07
CA ALA A 124 -31.56 14.45 3.96
C ALA A 124 -30.63 13.22 4.11
N THR A 125 -30.10 12.63 3.03
CA THR A 125 -28.90 11.78 3.14
C THR A 125 -27.89 12.10 2.05
N ASP A 126 -26.82 12.79 2.42
CA ASP A 126 -25.68 13.08 1.55
C ASP A 126 -24.86 11.80 1.32
N HIS A 127 -24.50 11.52 0.07
CA HIS A 127 -23.53 10.48 -0.26
C HIS A 127 -22.13 11.02 -0.02
N ARG A 128 -21.34 10.30 0.77
CA ARG A 128 -19.95 10.67 1.10
C ARG A 128 -18.97 9.71 0.49
N LEU A 129 -17.81 10.22 0.08
CA LEU A 129 -16.64 9.44 -0.30
C LEU A 129 -15.56 9.58 0.77
N LEU A 130 -15.14 8.44 1.33
CA LEU A 130 -14.28 8.38 2.52
C LEU A 130 -12.99 7.56 2.28
N PRO A 131 -12.21 7.81 1.21
CA PRO A 131 -10.98 7.06 0.94
C PRO A 131 -9.94 7.26 2.05
N THR A 132 -9.06 6.27 2.29
CA THR A 132 -7.96 6.39 3.27
C THR A 132 -6.97 7.51 2.97
N SER A 133 -6.84 7.92 1.72
CA SER A 133 -6.06 9.08 1.33
C SER A 133 -6.54 9.65 -0.01
N VAL A 134 -6.22 10.91 -0.28
CA VAL A 134 -6.44 11.52 -1.60
C VAL A 134 -5.63 10.81 -2.70
N GLY A 135 -4.53 10.16 -2.33
CA GLY A 135 -3.60 9.50 -3.25
C GLY A 135 -4.20 8.29 -3.96
N VAL A 136 -5.20 7.62 -3.36
CA VAL A 136 -5.82 6.41 -3.95
C VAL A 136 -6.56 6.68 -5.26
N LEU A 137 -6.85 7.95 -5.59
CA LEU A 137 -7.46 8.38 -6.85
C LEU A 137 -6.56 9.37 -7.63
N ALA A 138 -5.28 9.47 -7.26
CA ALA A 138 -4.35 10.41 -7.91
C ALA A 138 -4.04 10.09 -9.39
N PRO A 139 -3.89 8.82 -9.81
CA PRO A 139 -3.63 8.49 -11.21
C PRO A 139 -4.75 9.01 -12.12
N GLN A 140 -4.39 9.57 -13.28
CA GLN A 140 -5.32 10.18 -14.24
C GLN A 140 -5.95 9.12 -15.17
N LEU A 141 -6.67 8.17 -14.57
CA LEU A 141 -7.38 7.09 -15.26
C LEU A 141 -8.85 7.47 -15.57
N PRO A 142 -9.53 6.82 -16.55
CA PRO A 142 -10.97 6.89 -16.69
C PRO A 142 -11.69 6.49 -15.39
N LEU A 143 -12.77 7.21 -15.04
CA LEU A 143 -13.58 6.92 -13.86
C LEU A 143 -14.90 6.26 -14.27
N VAL A 144 -15.14 5.05 -13.78
CA VAL A 144 -16.34 4.25 -14.05
C VAL A 144 -17.30 4.40 -12.87
N LEU A 145 -18.48 4.97 -13.09
CA LEU A 145 -19.54 5.07 -12.10
C LEU A 145 -20.52 3.91 -12.31
N VAL A 146 -20.69 3.06 -11.30
CA VAL A 146 -21.54 1.86 -11.37
C VAL A 146 -22.80 2.04 -10.54
N ASP A 147 -23.94 1.85 -11.19
CA ASP A 147 -25.27 1.84 -10.58
C ASP A 147 -26.05 0.56 -10.94
N ASP A 148 -27.15 0.25 -10.25
CA ASP A 148 -28.02 -0.85 -10.64
C ASP A 148 -28.98 -0.45 -11.77
N GLU A 149 -29.60 0.73 -11.66
CA GLU A 149 -30.57 1.29 -12.60
C GLU A 149 -30.27 2.76 -12.92
N ILE A 150 -30.12 3.10 -14.20
CA ILE A 150 -30.11 4.51 -14.63
C ILE A 150 -31.49 4.91 -15.15
N SER A 151 -32.17 5.84 -14.46
CA SER A 151 -33.48 6.36 -14.85
C SER A 151 -33.41 7.71 -15.58
N THR A 152 -33.05 8.78 -14.86
CA THR A 152 -32.75 10.10 -15.46
C THR A 152 -31.25 10.29 -15.70
N GLY A 153 -30.40 9.63 -14.91
CA GLY A 153 -28.96 9.84 -14.91
C GLY A 153 -28.50 11.03 -14.06
N THR A 154 -29.42 11.78 -13.44
CA THR A 154 -29.09 12.98 -12.65
C THR A 154 -28.08 12.70 -11.53
N THR A 155 -28.29 11.65 -10.73
CA THR A 155 -27.37 11.26 -9.64
C THR A 155 -25.96 10.99 -10.17
N ALA A 156 -25.84 10.25 -11.28
CA ALA A 156 -24.54 9.94 -11.88
C ALA A 156 -23.86 11.22 -12.41
N LEU A 157 -24.60 12.13 -13.04
CA LEU A 157 -24.06 13.41 -13.53
C LEU A 157 -23.66 14.36 -12.40
N GLU A 158 -24.39 14.39 -11.28
CA GLU A 158 -24.02 15.14 -10.08
C GLU A 158 -22.76 14.57 -9.43
N ALA A 159 -22.63 13.24 -9.36
CA ALA A 159 -21.42 12.57 -8.91
C ALA A 159 -20.22 12.88 -9.83
N VAL A 160 -20.41 12.85 -11.15
CA VAL A 160 -19.37 13.26 -12.12
C VAL A 160 -18.92 14.69 -11.85
N ARG A 161 -19.83 15.66 -11.68
CA ARG A 161 -19.47 17.06 -11.37
C ARG A 161 -18.71 17.19 -10.05
N SER A 162 -19.18 16.52 -9.00
CA SER A 162 -18.55 16.56 -7.67
C SER A 162 -17.14 15.99 -7.72
N MET A 163 -16.96 14.83 -8.37
CA MET A 163 -15.65 14.21 -8.56
C MET A 163 -14.73 15.06 -9.45
N HIS A 164 -15.24 15.60 -10.56
CA HIS A 164 -14.47 16.43 -11.48
C HIS A 164 -13.95 17.71 -10.82
N ALA A 165 -14.68 18.26 -9.84
CA ALA A 165 -14.26 19.45 -9.11
C ALA A 165 -13.04 19.19 -8.19
N VAL A 166 -12.84 17.95 -7.73
CA VAL A 166 -11.74 17.57 -6.83
C VAL A 166 -10.59 16.94 -7.61
N THR A 167 -10.89 15.96 -8.46
CA THR A 167 -9.94 15.28 -9.35
C THR A 167 -10.52 15.20 -10.75
N PRO A 168 -10.25 16.21 -11.60
CA PRO A 168 -10.70 16.23 -12.98
C PRO A 168 -10.24 14.96 -13.72
N ARG A 169 -11.15 14.37 -14.50
CA ARG A 169 -10.85 13.27 -15.44
C ARG A 169 -11.19 13.69 -16.85
N THR A 170 -10.51 13.11 -17.82
CA THR A 170 -10.81 13.31 -19.25
C THR A 170 -11.92 12.38 -19.75
N HIS A 171 -12.16 11.27 -19.05
CA HIS A 171 -13.10 10.23 -19.47
C HIS A 171 -13.87 9.65 -18.27
N TYR A 172 -15.19 9.62 -18.40
CA TYR A 172 -16.11 8.98 -17.47
C TYR A 172 -16.92 7.91 -18.19
N VAL A 173 -17.22 6.81 -17.50
CA VAL A 173 -18.13 5.77 -17.97
C VAL A 173 -19.24 5.59 -16.95
N ILE A 174 -20.49 5.72 -17.36
CA ILE A 174 -21.66 5.41 -16.53
C ILE A 174 -22.11 3.99 -16.89
N ALA A 175 -21.99 3.06 -15.94
CA ALA A 175 -22.26 1.65 -16.12
C ALA A 175 -23.44 1.20 -15.26
N SER A 176 -24.38 0.43 -15.83
CA SER A 176 -25.50 -0.13 -15.07
C SER A 176 -26.02 -1.47 -15.56
N LEU A 177 -26.83 -2.17 -14.75
CA LEU A 177 -27.54 -3.35 -15.25
C LEU A 177 -28.54 -2.94 -16.32
N VAL A 178 -29.35 -1.92 -16.02
CA VAL A 178 -30.37 -1.42 -16.93
C VAL A 178 -30.27 0.09 -17.13
N ASP A 179 -30.42 0.53 -18.37
CA ASP A 179 -30.57 1.95 -18.72
C ASP A 179 -32.01 2.21 -19.22
N MET A 180 -32.75 2.99 -18.44
CA MET A 180 -34.15 3.35 -18.66
C MET A 180 -34.30 4.80 -19.16
N ARG A 181 -33.19 5.48 -19.52
CA ARG A 181 -33.20 6.87 -19.96
C ARG A 181 -33.94 7.07 -21.28
N THR A 182 -34.69 8.16 -21.35
CA THR A 182 -35.25 8.68 -22.59
C THR A 182 -34.16 9.36 -23.43
N PRO A 183 -34.41 9.64 -24.73
CA PRO A 183 -33.48 10.42 -25.56
C PRO A 183 -33.12 11.79 -24.96
N GLU A 184 -34.05 12.44 -24.26
CA GLU A 184 -33.82 13.72 -23.60
C GLU A 184 -32.80 13.60 -22.46
N HIS A 185 -32.94 12.59 -21.59
CA HIS A 185 -31.97 12.32 -20.52
C HIS A 185 -30.57 11.99 -21.06
N ARG A 186 -30.48 11.32 -22.21
CA ARG A 186 -29.19 11.07 -22.88
C ARG A 186 -28.58 12.36 -23.42
N SER A 187 -29.39 13.23 -24.02
CA SER A 187 -28.95 14.55 -24.50
C SER A 187 -28.47 15.46 -23.35
N GLU A 188 -29.03 15.31 -22.15
CA GLU A 188 -28.54 15.98 -20.94
C GLU A 188 -27.14 15.50 -20.58
N SER A 189 -26.88 14.20 -20.66
CA SER A 189 -25.54 13.63 -20.42
C SER A 189 -24.51 14.19 -21.42
N ASP A 190 -24.87 14.29 -22.71
CA ASP A 190 -24.03 14.91 -23.74
C ASP A 190 -23.74 16.40 -23.43
N SER A 191 -24.75 17.11 -22.90
CA SER A 191 -24.59 18.51 -22.52
C SER A 191 -23.62 18.68 -21.36
N VAL A 192 -23.64 17.78 -20.37
CA VAL A 192 -22.66 17.77 -19.26
C VAL A 192 -21.26 17.43 -19.75
N ALA A 193 -21.13 16.49 -20.69
CA ALA A 193 -19.84 16.17 -21.29
C ALA A 193 -19.20 17.41 -21.96
N VAL A 194 -20.01 18.18 -22.72
CA VAL A 194 -19.57 19.45 -23.32
C VAL A 194 -19.28 20.52 -22.28
N GLU A 195 -20.11 20.65 -21.24
CA GLU A 195 -19.93 21.59 -20.13
C GLU A 195 -18.56 21.41 -19.45
N LEU A 196 -18.18 20.17 -19.16
CA LEU A 196 -16.95 19.83 -18.46
C LEU A 196 -15.74 19.66 -19.40
N GLY A 197 -15.95 19.54 -20.72
CA GLY A 197 -14.88 19.28 -21.69
C GLY A 197 -14.31 17.87 -21.59
N VAL A 198 -15.18 16.88 -21.33
CA VAL A 198 -14.81 15.48 -21.08
C VAL A 198 -15.56 14.53 -22.01
N VAL A 199 -15.14 13.26 -22.04
CA VAL A 199 -15.92 12.18 -22.65
C VAL A 199 -16.77 11.51 -21.57
N ILE A 200 -18.06 11.30 -21.85
CA ILE A 200 -18.94 10.51 -20.99
C ILE A 200 -19.56 9.41 -21.84
N ASP A 201 -19.13 8.17 -21.61
CA ASP A 201 -19.76 6.99 -22.20
C ASP A 201 -20.82 6.41 -21.26
N SER A 202 -21.78 5.70 -21.83
CA SER A 202 -22.78 4.96 -21.08
C SER A 202 -22.86 3.52 -21.57
N VAL A 203 -22.72 2.58 -20.64
CA VAL A 203 -22.82 1.15 -20.92
C VAL A 203 -23.86 0.50 -20.01
N SER A 204 -24.60 -0.46 -20.53
CA SER A 204 -25.55 -1.23 -19.73
C SER A 204 -25.76 -2.61 -20.29
N LEU A 205 -26.09 -3.58 -19.43
CA LEU A 205 -26.39 -4.95 -19.88
C LEU A 205 -27.64 -4.99 -20.76
N ALA A 206 -28.67 -4.21 -20.41
CA ALA A 206 -29.88 -4.05 -21.19
C ALA A 206 -30.43 -2.62 -21.16
N GLN A 207 -31.21 -2.25 -22.18
CA GLN A 207 -31.86 -0.94 -22.29
C GLN A 207 -33.38 -1.10 -22.39
N GLY A 208 -34.10 -0.19 -21.76
CA GLY A 208 -35.56 -0.23 -21.75
C GLY A 208 -36.20 1.13 -21.52
N SER A 209 -37.49 1.10 -21.23
CA SER A 209 -38.25 2.24 -20.75
C SER A 209 -39.30 1.77 -19.74
N VAL A 210 -39.61 2.65 -18.78
CA VAL A 210 -40.66 2.43 -17.79
C VAL A 210 -41.77 3.43 -18.04
N ALA A 211 -42.99 2.93 -18.30
CA ALA A 211 -44.20 3.74 -18.32
C ALA A 211 -45.04 3.46 -17.07
N LEU A 212 -45.51 4.52 -16.43
CA LEU A 212 -46.30 4.45 -15.20
C LEU A 212 -47.70 4.98 -15.47
N ASP A 213 -48.71 4.30 -14.95
CA ASP A 213 -50.08 4.80 -14.95
C ASP A 213 -50.20 6.06 -14.06
N GLU A 214 -50.97 7.06 -14.52
CA GLU A 214 -51.16 8.33 -13.80
C GLU A 214 -51.67 8.15 -12.36
N ASN A 215 -52.44 7.09 -12.12
CA ASN A 215 -53.04 6.79 -10.82
C ASN A 215 -52.21 5.83 -9.96
N LEU A 216 -51.00 5.43 -10.37
CA LEU A 216 -50.22 4.41 -9.66
C LEU A 216 -50.01 4.75 -8.17
N VAL A 217 -49.67 6.00 -7.85
CA VAL A 217 -49.47 6.44 -6.46
C VAL A 217 -50.74 6.27 -5.63
N ALA A 218 -51.89 6.69 -6.17
CA ALA A 218 -53.18 6.56 -5.50
C ALA A 218 -53.58 5.09 -5.33
N SER A 219 -53.33 4.27 -6.35
CA SER A 219 -53.58 2.83 -6.31
C SER A 219 -52.75 2.14 -5.21
N VAL A 220 -51.45 2.44 -5.12
CA VAL A 220 -50.56 1.89 -4.08
C VAL A 220 -50.94 2.38 -2.69
N ALA A 221 -51.36 3.64 -2.55
CA ALA A 221 -51.84 4.18 -1.28
C ALA A 221 -53.13 3.51 -0.80
N GLY A 222 -53.97 3.02 -1.72
CA GLY A 222 -55.19 2.27 -1.43
C GLY A 222 -54.98 0.79 -1.08
N LEU A 223 -53.77 0.25 -1.24
CA LEU A 223 -53.45 -1.12 -0.84
C LEU A 223 -53.45 -1.27 0.69
N PRO A 224 -53.76 -2.46 1.24
CA PRO A 224 -53.69 -2.71 2.68
C PRO A 224 -52.27 -2.50 3.23
N ASP A 225 -52.17 -2.29 4.54
CA ASP A 225 -50.87 -2.18 5.20
C ASP A 225 -50.07 -3.46 5.02
N PRO A 226 -48.79 -3.38 4.60
CA PRO A 226 -47.96 -4.56 4.43
C PRO A 226 -47.69 -5.23 5.78
N GLU A 227 -47.85 -6.54 5.82
CA GLU A 227 -47.50 -7.35 6.99
C GLU A 227 -46.00 -7.69 6.95
N TYR A 228 -45.26 -7.16 7.92
CA TYR A 228 -43.84 -7.49 8.14
C TYR A 228 -43.69 -8.44 9.33
N ASN A 229 -42.52 -9.05 9.43
CA ASN A 229 -42.08 -9.88 10.55
C ASN A 229 -42.97 -11.12 10.74
N PRO A 230 -42.98 -12.04 9.75
CA PRO A 230 -43.72 -13.29 9.90
C PRO A 230 -43.23 -14.06 11.13
N VAL A 231 -44.16 -14.60 11.93
CA VAL A 231 -43.86 -15.36 13.14
C VAL A 231 -44.28 -16.81 12.97
N SER A 232 -43.38 -17.74 13.25
CA SER A 232 -43.64 -19.18 13.27
C SER A 232 -44.09 -19.65 14.66
N ALA A 233 -44.73 -20.82 14.74
CA ALA A 233 -45.11 -21.44 16.02
C ALA A 233 -43.88 -21.77 16.90
N ALA A 234 -42.74 -22.02 16.28
CA ALA A 234 -41.45 -22.18 16.94
C ALA A 234 -40.44 -21.22 16.30
N ALA A 235 -39.80 -20.39 17.12
CA ALA A 235 -38.69 -19.55 16.67
C ALA A 235 -37.46 -20.43 16.39
N GLY A 236 -36.70 -20.06 15.37
CA GLY A 236 -35.41 -20.66 15.07
C GLY A 236 -34.33 -20.26 16.08
N THR A 237 -33.18 -20.90 15.97
CA THR A 237 -32.04 -20.63 16.85
C THR A 237 -31.28 -19.38 16.42
N VAL A 238 -30.60 -18.72 17.37
CA VAL A 238 -29.65 -17.65 17.09
C VAL A 238 -28.31 -18.04 17.72
N THR A 239 -27.29 -18.19 16.89
CA THR A 239 -25.91 -18.47 17.30
C THR A 239 -24.97 -17.39 16.80
N ARG A 240 -23.75 -17.35 17.34
CA ARG A 240 -22.74 -16.33 17.02
C ARG A 240 -21.38 -16.97 16.79
N VAL A 241 -20.67 -16.43 15.80
CA VAL A 241 -19.24 -16.66 15.54
C VAL A 241 -18.55 -15.33 15.32
N ASP A 242 -17.41 -15.14 15.96
CA ASP A 242 -16.51 -14.01 15.71
C ASP A 242 -15.41 -14.48 14.75
N ALA A 243 -15.21 -13.73 13.66
CA ALA A 243 -14.16 -14.00 12.69
C ALA A 243 -13.18 -12.82 12.65
N SER A 244 -11.89 -13.13 12.82
CA SER A 244 -10.83 -12.12 12.75
C SER A 244 -10.61 -11.66 11.31
N TRP A 245 -10.30 -10.38 11.16
CA TRP A 245 -9.97 -9.72 9.90
C TRP A 245 -8.68 -8.92 10.06
N PRO A 246 -7.73 -8.96 9.10
CA PRO A 246 -6.48 -8.22 9.21
C PRO A 246 -6.72 -6.70 9.19
N ALA A 247 -6.07 -5.97 10.10
CA ALA A 247 -6.34 -4.55 10.31
C ALA A 247 -6.05 -3.65 9.09
N ALA A 248 -5.00 -3.98 8.34
CA ALA A 248 -4.57 -3.24 7.15
C ALA A 248 -5.15 -3.81 5.83
N VAL A 249 -6.15 -4.69 5.89
CA VAL A 249 -6.84 -5.21 4.71
C VAL A 249 -8.25 -4.62 4.67
N PRO A 250 -8.66 -3.93 3.59
CA PRO A 250 -10.02 -3.38 3.50
C PRO A 250 -11.06 -4.52 3.44
N ASP A 251 -12.16 -4.39 4.18
CA ASP A 251 -13.30 -5.32 4.14
C ASP A 251 -14.30 -5.03 2.99
N GLY A 252 -14.04 -3.96 2.24
CA GLY A 252 -14.83 -3.50 1.11
C GLY A 252 -14.28 -2.20 0.52
N GLY A 253 -15.03 -1.60 -0.41
CA GLY A 253 -14.60 -0.39 -1.11
C GLY A 253 -14.81 0.92 -0.34
N ARG A 254 -15.34 0.92 0.89
CA ARG A 254 -15.76 2.15 1.60
C ARG A 254 -14.61 3.15 1.76
N HIS A 255 -13.40 2.64 1.99
CA HIS A 255 -12.19 3.41 2.24
C HIS A 255 -11.18 3.32 1.07
N GLY A 256 -11.64 2.89 -0.10
CA GLY A 256 -10.80 2.59 -1.25
C GLY A 256 -10.19 1.19 -1.15
N PHE A 257 -10.35 0.40 -2.20
CA PHE A 257 -9.81 -0.94 -2.38
C PHE A 257 -8.91 -0.91 -3.60
N LEU A 258 -7.60 -1.04 -3.40
CA LEU A 258 -6.61 -1.02 -4.46
C LEU A 258 -6.46 -2.42 -5.09
N ALA A 259 -5.97 -2.49 -6.32
CA ALA A 259 -5.67 -3.77 -6.98
C ALA A 259 -4.77 -4.68 -6.12
N THR A 260 -3.83 -4.09 -5.37
CA THR A 260 -2.91 -4.79 -4.46
C THR A 260 -3.60 -5.41 -3.25
N ASP A 261 -4.80 -4.96 -2.89
CA ASP A 261 -5.55 -5.49 -1.74
C ASP A 261 -6.27 -6.81 -2.06
N ALA A 262 -6.39 -7.17 -3.34
CA ALA A 262 -7.17 -8.33 -3.79
C ALA A 262 -6.68 -9.66 -3.19
N ALA A 263 -5.37 -9.93 -3.22
CA ALA A 263 -4.85 -11.20 -2.71
C ALA A 263 -4.96 -11.32 -1.17
N PRO A 264 -4.57 -10.29 -0.37
CA PRO A 264 -4.84 -10.28 1.08
C PRO A 264 -6.33 -10.40 1.43
N PHE A 265 -7.21 -9.74 0.68
CA PHE A 265 -8.66 -9.83 0.87
C PHE A 265 -9.19 -11.25 0.66
N GLU A 266 -8.83 -11.91 -0.44
CA GLU A 266 -9.29 -13.28 -0.72
C GLU A 266 -8.77 -14.28 0.32
N THR A 267 -7.54 -14.07 0.82
CA THR A 267 -6.98 -14.84 1.94
C THR A 267 -7.84 -14.67 3.20
N ALA A 268 -8.15 -13.41 3.56
CA ALA A 268 -8.99 -13.12 4.72
C ALA A 268 -10.41 -13.70 4.58
N VAL A 269 -11.02 -13.65 3.38
CA VAL A 269 -12.31 -14.29 3.11
C VAL A 269 -12.22 -15.81 3.30
N ALA A 270 -11.14 -16.44 2.83
CA ALA A 270 -10.94 -17.89 2.98
C ALA A 270 -10.83 -18.31 4.46
N ASP A 271 -10.18 -17.48 5.29
CA ASP A 271 -10.08 -17.68 6.73
C ASP A 271 -11.44 -17.53 7.42
N VAL A 272 -12.20 -16.47 7.11
CA VAL A 272 -13.58 -16.30 7.60
C VAL A 272 -14.44 -17.50 7.19
N ALA A 273 -14.35 -17.95 5.92
CA ALA A 273 -15.09 -19.10 5.42
C ALA A 273 -14.74 -20.39 6.16
N ALA A 274 -13.46 -20.59 6.51
CA ALA A 274 -13.03 -21.73 7.30
C ALA A 274 -13.64 -21.72 8.70
N VAL A 275 -13.64 -20.56 9.38
CA VAL A 275 -14.27 -20.38 10.69
C VAL A 275 -15.77 -20.65 10.61
N VAL A 276 -16.48 -20.05 9.66
CA VAL A 276 -17.93 -20.22 9.48
C VAL A 276 -18.27 -21.68 9.19
N ALA A 277 -17.52 -22.37 8.32
CA ALA A 277 -17.76 -23.78 7.99
C ALA A 277 -17.70 -24.71 9.22
N THR A 278 -16.93 -24.37 10.26
CA THR A 278 -16.91 -25.17 11.51
C THR A 278 -18.20 -25.06 12.32
N ALA A 279 -18.97 -23.97 12.14
CA ALA A 279 -20.22 -23.71 12.83
C ALA A 279 -21.47 -24.15 12.04
N VAL A 280 -21.30 -24.50 10.76
CA VAL A 280 -22.38 -24.97 9.89
C VAL A 280 -22.35 -26.49 9.76
N THR A 281 -23.51 -27.13 9.93
CA THR A 281 -23.63 -28.57 9.70
C THR A 281 -23.26 -28.92 8.25
N THR A 282 -22.38 -29.89 8.03
CA THR A 282 -21.88 -30.28 6.71
C THR A 282 -23.02 -30.50 5.71
N GLY A 283 -22.93 -29.84 4.54
CA GLY A 283 -23.91 -29.95 3.46
C GLY A 283 -25.22 -29.18 3.67
N ARG A 284 -25.42 -28.53 4.83
CA ARG A 284 -26.59 -27.68 5.06
C ARG A 284 -26.55 -26.48 4.11
N ALA A 285 -27.67 -26.19 3.46
CA ALA A 285 -27.83 -25.01 2.62
C ALA A 285 -27.80 -23.73 3.46
N VAL A 286 -27.24 -22.66 2.91
CA VAL A 286 -27.08 -21.37 3.58
C VAL A 286 -27.60 -20.21 2.73
N ILE A 287 -28.10 -19.18 3.38
CA ILE A 287 -28.32 -17.86 2.78
C ILE A 287 -27.39 -16.90 3.50
N VAL A 288 -26.32 -16.48 2.83
CA VAL A 288 -25.38 -15.49 3.35
C VAL A 288 -25.98 -14.11 3.15
N LEU A 289 -26.32 -13.47 4.27
CA LEU A 289 -27.00 -12.18 4.33
C LEU A 289 -26.00 -11.11 4.78
N GLY A 290 -25.54 -10.27 3.86
CA GLY A 290 -24.71 -9.10 4.19
C GLY A 290 -25.53 -7.94 4.77
N HIS A 291 -24.95 -7.18 5.70
CA HIS A 291 -25.61 -6.03 6.30
C HIS A 291 -25.32 -4.73 5.53
N GLU A 292 -26.37 -4.17 4.93
CA GLU A 292 -26.38 -2.89 4.19
C GLU A 292 -25.30 -2.80 3.09
N GLU A 293 -24.29 -1.96 3.30
CA GLU A 293 -23.21 -1.67 2.35
C GLU A 293 -22.13 -2.78 2.33
N LEU A 294 -22.10 -3.67 3.34
CA LEU A 294 -21.20 -4.82 3.40
C LEU A 294 -21.72 -5.93 2.46
N MET A 295 -21.50 -5.75 1.15
CA MET A 295 -22.06 -6.62 0.12
C MET A 295 -21.03 -7.57 -0.50
N TYR A 296 -19.84 -7.08 -0.84
CA TYR A 296 -18.86 -7.88 -1.59
C TYR A 296 -18.23 -9.00 -0.75
N LEU A 297 -17.81 -8.72 0.49
CA LEU A 297 -17.28 -9.75 1.39
C LEU A 297 -18.30 -10.89 1.60
N PRO A 298 -19.59 -10.64 1.92
CA PRO A 298 -20.54 -11.73 2.07
C PRO A 298 -20.86 -12.46 0.75
N LEU A 299 -20.78 -11.80 -0.41
CA LEU A 299 -20.87 -12.46 -1.73
C LEU A 299 -19.72 -13.46 -1.93
N ARG A 300 -18.49 -13.05 -1.60
CA ARG A 300 -17.30 -13.91 -1.68
C ARG A 300 -17.35 -15.03 -0.64
N LEU A 301 -17.85 -14.77 0.57
CA LEU A 301 -18.10 -15.79 1.57
C LEU A 301 -19.14 -16.83 1.10
N ALA A 302 -20.23 -16.40 0.45
CA ALA A 302 -21.21 -17.32 -0.13
C ALA A 302 -20.57 -18.27 -1.16
N SER A 303 -19.73 -17.72 -2.04
CA SER A 303 -18.97 -18.52 -3.02
C SER A 303 -18.03 -19.51 -2.33
N ALA A 304 -17.26 -19.04 -1.34
CA ALA A 304 -16.31 -19.87 -0.59
C ALA A 304 -16.98 -20.99 0.23
N LEU A 305 -18.21 -20.79 0.71
CA LEU A 305 -19.02 -21.82 1.37
C LEU A 305 -19.60 -22.82 0.37
N ALA A 306 -20.01 -22.37 -0.83
CA ALA A 306 -20.42 -23.24 -1.93
C ALA A 306 -19.29 -24.20 -2.35
N ASP A 307 -18.07 -23.68 -2.51
CA ASP A 307 -16.88 -24.50 -2.82
C ASP A 307 -16.55 -25.51 -1.72
N ARG A 308 -16.96 -25.24 -0.48
CA ARG A 308 -16.83 -26.15 0.68
C ARG A 308 -18.00 -27.12 0.82
N GLY A 309 -18.91 -27.17 -0.16
CA GLY A 309 -20.01 -28.14 -0.22
C GLY A 309 -21.30 -27.70 0.47
N HIS A 310 -21.46 -26.42 0.80
CA HIS A 310 -22.71 -25.86 1.32
C HIS A 310 -23.44 -25.08 0.22
N PRO A 311 -24.58 -25.57 -0.32
CA PRO A 311 -25.36 -24.80 -1.29
C PRO A 311 -25.68 -23.41 -0.73
N ALA A 312 -25.19 -22.35 -1.39
CA ALA A 312 -25.22 -21.00 -0.84
C ALA A 312 -25.98 -20.05 -1.76
N LEU A 313 -26.86 -19.24 -1.17
CA LEU A 313 -27.43 -18.06 -1.80
C LEU A 313 -26.86 -16.81 -1.13
N PHE A 314 -26.72 -15.73 -1.89
CA PHE A 314 -26.31 -14.42 -1.42
C PHE A 314 -27.52 -13.47 -1.35
N GLN A 315 -27.60 -12.72 -0.26
CA GLN A 315 -28.55 -11.63 -0.10
C GLN A 315 -27.96 -10.50 0.74
N THR A 316 -28.59 -9.32 0.77
CA THR A 316 -28.25 -8.23 1.69
C THR A 316 -29.48 -7.60 2.34
N THR A 317 -29.29 -6.93 3.47
CA THR A 317 -30.30 -6.05 4.06
C THR A 317 -30.34 -4.71 3.30
N THR A 318 -31.38 -3.91 3.55
CA THR A 318 -31.50 -2.58 2.95
C THR A 318 -32.18 -1.53 3.82
N ARG A 319 -31.80 -0.27 3.60
CA ARG A 319 -32.47 0.93 4.15
C ARG A 319 -33.81 1.23 3.47
N SER A 320 -34.00 0.78 2.22
CA SER A 320 -35.14 1.21 1.39
C SER A 320 -36.43 0.42 1.70
N PRO A 321 -37.53 1.08 2.10
CA PRO A 321 -38.81 0.42 2.32
C PRO A 321 -39.47 0.09 0.97
N ALA A 322 -39.79 -1.18 0.78
CA ALA A 322 -40.54 -1.73 -0.33
C ALA A 322 -41.85 -2.36 0.19
N TYR A 323 -42.87 -2.33 -0.65
CA TYR A 323 -44.17 -2.90 -0.33
C TYR A 323 -44.13 -4.41 -0.46
N VAL A 324 -44.65 -5.11 0.56
CA VAL A 324 -44.66 -6.57 0.63
C VAL A 324 -46.08 -7.07 0.43
N LEU A 325 -46.22 -8.06 -0.45
CA LEU A 325 -47.51 -8.68 -0.74
C LEU A 325 -47.30 -10.16 -1.06
N ASP A 326 -47.87 -11.05 -0.25
CA ASP A 326 -47.81 -12.49 -0.50
C ASP A 326 -48.83 -12.93 -1.57
N GLU A 327 -48.68 -12.42 -2.78
CA GLU A 327 -49.43 -12.88 -3.96
C GLU A 327 -48.48 -13.58 -4.95
N SER A 328 -48.97 -14.65 -5.58
CA SER A 328 -48.22 -15.37 -6.61
C SER A 328 -47.87 -14.43 -7.76
N GLY A 329 -46.59 -14.40 -8.15
CA GLY A 329 -46.08 -13.54 -9.22
C GLY A 329 -45.51 -12.19 -8.74
N TYR A 330 -45.81 -11.73 -7.52
CA TYR A 330 -45.19 -10.52 -6.96
C TYR A 330 -43.78 -10.84 -6.43
N PRO A 331 -42.76 -9.99 -6.68
CA PRO A 331 -41.37 -10.33 -6.33
C PRO A 331 -41.08 -10.30 -4.81
N LEU A 332 -41.77 -9.47 -4.02
CA LEU A 332 -41.47 -9.27 -2.58
C LEU A 332 -42.62 -9.79 -1.71
N ARG A 333 -42.58 -11.08 -1.40
CA ARG A 333 -43.71 -11.80 -0.76
C ARG A 333 -43.59 -11.90 0.75
N ARG A 334 -42.38 -11.82 1.30
CA ARG A 334 -42.13 -11.76 2.74
C ARG A 334 -41.27 -10.54 3.05
N GLY A 335 -41.47 -9.95 4.23
CA GLY A 335 -40.71 -8.80 4.66
C GLY A 335 -40.35 -8.89 6.12
N PHE A 336 -39.13 -8.50 6.44
CA PHE A 336 -38.63 -8.36 7.79
C PHE A 336 -38.24 -6.90 7.97
N ARG A 337 -38.69 -6.30 9.07
CA ARG A 337 -38.45 -4.91 9.47
C ARG A 337 -37.90 -4.93 10.89
N PHE A 338 -36.68 -4.42 11.05
CA PHE A 338 -35.96 -4.38 12.31
C PHE A 338 -35.29 -3.01 12.50
N LEU A 339 -34.83 -2.72 13.72
CA LEU A 339 -34.02 -1.53 13.98
C LEU A 339 -32.59 -1.75 13.50
N ALA A 340 -31.97 -0.69 12.97
CA ALA A 340 -30.54 -0.70 12.69
C ALA A 340 -29.76 -1.06 13.96
N PRO A 341 -28.85 -2.04 13.92
CA PRO A 341 -28.05 -2.41 15.08
C PRO A 341 -27.00 -1.34 15.43
N GLU A 342 -26.58 -0.50 14.48
CA GLU A 342 -25.57 0.53 14.70
C GLU A 342 -26.02 1.63 15.70
N LEU A 343 -25.08 2.14 16.50
CA LEU A 343 -25.36 3.21 17.46
C LEU A 343 -25.78 4.52 16.77
N GLY A 344 -26.85 5.15 17.27
CA GLY A 344 -27.32 6.44 16.78
C GLY A 344 -28.26 6.37 15.56
N GLU A 345 -28.50 5.17 15.03
CA GLU A 345 -29.45 4.93 13.95
C GLU A 345 -30.82 4.53 14.54
N ALA A 346 -31.84 5.34 14.32
CA ALA A 346 -33.22 5.05 14.78
C ALA A 346 -34.13 4.55 13.65
N GLU A 347 -33.63 4.54 12.40
CA GLU A 347 -34.40 4.17 11.24
C GLU A 347 -34.49 2.66 11.07
N ALA A 348 -35.58 2.22 10.44
CA ALA A 348 -35.77 0.80 10.18
C ALA A 348 -34.86 0.32 9.04
N ARG A 349 -34.49 -0.95 9.12
CA ARG A 349 -33.85 -1.72 8.06
C ARG A 349 -34.74 -2.89 7.67
N TYR A 350 -34.52 -3.39 6.47
CA TYR A 350 -35.37 -4.38 5.84
C TYR A 350 -34.57 -5.52 5.25
N VAL A 351 -35.15 -6.73 5.27
CA VAL A 351 -34.79 -7.80 4.34
C VAL A 351 -36.09 -8.37 3.77
N TYR A 352 -36.09 -8.68 2.48
CA TYR A 352 -37.27 -9.20 1.77
C TYR A 352 -37.05 -10.65 1.39
N ASN A 353 -38.12 -11.44 1.39
CA ASN A 353 -38.13 -12.88 1.13
C ASN A 353 -37.32 -13.72 2.15
N ALA A 354 -35.99 -13.53 2.21
CA ALA A 354 -35.04 -14.30 3.02
C ALA A 354 -35.36 -15.80 2.97
N SER A 355 -35.62 -16.30 1.75
CA SER A 355 -36.19 -17.62 1.48
C SER A 355 -35.28 -18.39 0.54
N GLY A 356 -34.93 -19.61 0.92
CA GLY A 356 -34.09 -20.51 0.14
C GLY A 356 -34.62 -21.93 0.23
N PRO A 357 -33.76 -22.95 0.05
CA PRO A 357 -34.10 -24.35 0.32
C PRO A 357 -34.71 -24.52 1.72
N GLU A 358 -35.54 -25.56 1.89
CA GLU A 358 -36.07 -25.94 3.20
C GLU A 358 -34.91 -26.17 4.20
N ASP A 359 -35.10 -25.72 5.45
CA ASP A 359 -34.10 -25.77 6.53
C ASP A 359 -32.78 -25.00 6.28
N ALA A 360 -32.72 -24.11 5.28
CA ALA A 360 -31.55 -23.27 5.05
C ALA A 360 -31.21 -22.40 6.29
N LEU A 361 -29.92 -22.33 6.61
CA LEU A 361 -29.39 -21.48 7.68
C LEU A 361 -29.17 -20.06 7.14
N ILE A 362 -29.67 -19.04 7.85
CA ILE A 362 -29.31 -17.65 7.55
C ILE A 362 -27.97 -17.35 8.20
N VAL A 363 -26.96 -17.01 7.39
CA VAL A 363 -25.65 -16.55 7.86
C VAL A 363 -25.63 -15.03 7.75
N LEU A 364 -26.00 -14.34 8.84
CA LEU A 364 -26.03 -12.87 8.90
C LEU A 364 -24.62 -12.34 9.17
N VAL A 365 -24.02 -11.69 8.17
CA VAL A 365 -22.66 -11.15 8.24
C VAL A 365 -22.72 -9.65 8.52
N VAL A 366 -22.05 -9.23 9.60
CA VAL A 366 -22.00 -7.83 10.05
C VAL A 366 -20.56 -7.39 10.28
N ASP A 367 -20.31 -6.08 10.10
CA ASP A 367 -19.09 -5.42 10.53
C ASP A 367 -19.19 -4.93 11.99
N GLU A 368 -18.06 -4.61 12.59
CA GLU A 368 -17.94 -4.21 14.01
C GLU A 368 -18.89 -3.08 14.44
N PRO A 369 -19.18 -2.03 13.63
CA PRO A 369 -20.17 -1.01 14.00
C PRO A 369 -21.59 -1.54 14.26
N ALA A 370 -21.97 -2.66 13.64
CA ALA A 370 -23.25 -3.33 13.84
C ALA A 370 -23.21 -4.38 14.97
N ASP A 371 -22.06 -4.60 15.61
CA ASP A 371 -21.89 -5.52 16.73
C ASP A 371 -22.33 -4.89 18.05
N THR A 372 -23.64 -4.71 18.21
CA THR A 372 -24.24 -4.12 19.42
C THR A 372 -25.25 -5.08 20.07
N GLU A 373 -25.71 -4.76 21.27
CA GLU A 373 -26.80 -5.51 21.92
C GLU A 373 -28.09 -5.51 21.07
N VAL A 374 -28.35 -4.39 20.36
CA VAL A 374 -29.53 -4.24 19.49
C VAL A 374 -29.57 -5.31 18.40
N LEU A 375 -28.41 -5.80 17.94
CA LEU A 375 -28.33 -6.88 16.95
C LEU A 375 -29.06 -8.16 17.40
N PHE A 376 -29.03 -8.45 18.70
CA PHE A 376 -29.57 -9.66 19.32
C PHE A 376 -30.87 -9.45 20.09
N ASP A 377 -31.33 -8.21 20.22
CA ASP A 377 -32.58 -7.85 20.87
C ASP A 377 -33.81 -8.25 20.05
N ALA A 378 -34.99 -8.23 20.67
CA ALA A 378 -36.26 -8.60 20.04
C ALA A 378 -36.62 -7.74 18.81
N THR A 379 -36.09 -6.52 18.74
CA THR A 379 -36.26 -5.57 17.63
C THR A 379 -35.12 -5.61 16.61
N GLY A 380 -34.07 -6.39 16.88
CA GLY A 380 -32.89 -6.54 16.04
C GLY A 380 -33.08 -7.55 14.90
N PRO A 381 -32.19 -7.54 13.90
CA PRO A 381 -32.28 -8.44 12.75
C PRO A 381 -32.25 -9.92 13.15
N ALA A 382 -31.35 -10.32 14.06
CA ALA A 382 -31.14 -11.73 14.36
C ALA A 382 -32.42 -12.39 14.94
N ARG A 383 -33.05 -11.73 15.92
CA ARG A 383 -34.30 -12.24 16.52
C ARG A 383 -35.51 -12.05 15.62
N THR A 384 -35.57 -10.97 14.84
CA THR A 384 -36.66 -10.72 13.90
C THR A 384 -36.71 -11.81 12.83
N ILE A 385 -35.56 -12.21 12.29
CA ILE A 385 -35.47 -13.30 11.31
C ILE A 385 -35.76 -14.64 11.97
N ALA A 386 -35.17 -14.91 13.14
CA ALA A 386 -35.37 -16.17 13.86
C ALA A 386 -36.82 -16.40 14.31
N ALA A 387 -37.57 -15.33 14.61
CA ALA A 387 -39.00 -15.42 14.93
C ALA A 387 -39.82 -16.05 13.80
N SER A 388 -39.34 -16.00 12.54
CA SER A 388 -39.99 -16.66 11.40
C SER A 388 -39.77 -18.16 11.30
N GLY A 389 -38.99 -18.74 12.25
CA GLY A 389 -38.63 -20.16 12.28
C GLY A 389 -37.28 -20.48 11.62
N ALA A 390 -36.61 -19.50 11.02
CA ALA A 390 -35.29 -19.68 10.43
C ALA A 390 -34.19 -19.74 11.50
N ASP A 391 -33.25 -20.66 11.38
CA ASP A 391 -32.01 -20.59 12.16
C ASP A 391 -31.13 -19.45 11.64
N VAL A 392 -30.51 -18.71 12.55
CA VAL A 392 -29.64 -17.59 12.26
C VAL A 392 -28.28 -17.79 12.92
N LEU A 393 -27.23 -17.84 12.11
CA LEU A 393 -25.85 -17.72 12.54
C LEU A 393 -25.38 -16.30 12.27
N VAL A 394 -25.08 -15.55 13.33
CA VAL A 394 -24.48 -14.21 13.22
C VAL A 394 -22.97 -14.36 13.13
N VAL A 395 -22.38 -13.85 12.05
CA VAL A 395 -20.93 -13.79 11.83
C VAL A 395 -20.51 -12.34 11.97
N VAL A 396 -19.71 -12.04 13.00
CA VAL A 396 -19.14 -10.71 13.19
C VAL A 396 -17.72 -10.70 12.68
N VAL A 397 -17.46 -9.93 11.63
CA VAL A 397 -16.12 -9.72 11.08
C VAL A 397 -15.47 -8.57 11.85
N ARG A 398 -14.37 -8.84 12.56
CA ARG A 398 -13.71 -7.89 13.45
C ARG A 398 -12.26 -7.66 13.06
N GLY A 399 -11.82 -6.42 13.11
CA GLY A 399 -10.41 -6.07 13.00
C GLY A 399 -10.07 -5.14 11.84
N ALA A 400 -10.92 -5.02 10.81
CA ALA A 400 -10.73 -4.03 9.75
C ALA A 400 -10.64 -2.61 10.35
N ASP A 401 -9.52 -1.93 10.14
CA ASP A 401 -9.25 -0.63 10.74
C ASP A 401 -8.85 0.39 9.65
N PRO A 402 -9.74 1.34 9.30
CA PRO A 402 -9.44 2.38 8.31
C PRO A 402 -8.21 3.23 8.67
N ALA A 403 -7.89 3.40 9.96
CA ALA A 403 -6.71 4.12 10.40
C ALA A 403 -5.44 3.29 10.17
N ALA A 404 -5.46 1.99 10.51
CA ALA A 404 -4.35 1.08 10.20
C ALA A 404 -4.11 0.96 8.68
N LEU A 405 -5.18 0.86 7.89
CA LEU A 405 -5.12 0.87 6.41
C LEU A 405 -4.56 2.20 5.88
N THR A 406 -4.89 3.33 6.50
CA THR A 406 -4.31 4.62 6.13
C THR A 406 -2.82 4.65 6.40
N VAL A 407 -2.38 4.14 7.55
CA VAL A 407 -0.98 4.08 7.96
C VAL A 407 -0.18 3.16 7.02
N SER A 408 -0.71 1.99 6.65
CA SER A 408 -0.02 1.06 5.74
C SER A 408 0.20 1.64 4.34
N ARG A 409 -0.68 2.54 3.88
CA ARG A 409 -0.61 3.19 2.56
C ARG A 409 0.23 4.47 2.49
N ARG A 410 0.82 4.94 3.61
CA ARG A 410 1.64 6.17 3.63
C ARG A 410 3.01 5.98 2.98
N ALA A 411 3.56 4.78 3.10
CA ALA A 411 4.90 4.45 2.64
C ALA A 411 4.92 4.22 1.13
N VAL A 412 5.19 5.27 0.35
CA VAL A 412 5.31 5.18 -1.11
C VAL A 412 6.79 5.20 -1.50
N PRO A 413 7.30 4.14 -2.16
CA PRO A 413 8.68 4.12 -2.65
C PRO A 413 8.93 5.21 -3.71
N LEU A 414 10.15 5.74 -3.73
CA LEU A 414 10.56 6.77 -4.69
C LEU A 414 11.56 6.23 -5.71
N THR A 415 11.61 6.84 -6.90
CA THR A 415 12.58 6.47 -7.95
C THR A 415 13.06 7.72 -8.71
N GLY A 416 14.19 7.61 -9.43
CA GLY A 416 14.67 8.67 -10.30
C GLY A 416 13.82 8.80 -11.59
N PRO A 417 13.75 9.99 -12.22
CA PRO A 417 14.46 11.22 -11.86
C PRO A 417 13.71 12.09 -10.84
N GLU A 418 12.54 11.67 -10.38
CA GLU A 418 11.75 12.45 -9.40
C GLU A 418 12.46 12.52 -8.05
N PHE A 419 13.13 11.45 -7.64
CA PHE A 419 13.96 11.40 -6.43
C PHE A 419 15.29 10.68 -6.68
N GLY A 420 16.38 11.44 -6.60
CA GLY A 420 17.73 10.93 -6.81
C GLY A 420 18.12 10.85 -8.30
N SER A 421 19.42 10.75 -8.57
CA SER A 421 19.98 10.75 -9.94
C SER A 421 20.29 9.38 -10.54
N TYR A 422 20.08 8.30 -9.77
CA TYR A 422 20.16 6.94 -10.30
C TYR A 422 18.94 6.58 -11.13
N ALA A 423 19.10 5.68 -12.09
CA ALA A 423 17.99 5.26 -12.93
C ALA A 423 16.95 4.45 -12.12
N PRO A 424 15.64 4.57 -12.45
CA PRO A 424 14.56 3.93 -11.67
C PRO A 424 14.66 2.39 -11.62
N HIS A 425 15.31 1.77 -12.60
CA HIS A 425 15.52 0.31 -12.63
C HIS A 425 16.75 -0.15 -11.84
N GLU A 426 17.61 0.77 -11.38
CA GLU A 426 18.82 0.44 -10.63
C GLU A 426 18.60 0.46 -9.12
N VAL A 427 17.71 1.34 -8.63
CA VAL A 427 17.37 1.44 -7.20
C VAL A 427 16.00 2.08 -6.99
N THR A 428 15.27 1.51 -6.04
CA THR A 428 14.05 2.10 -5.47
C THR A 428 14.36 2.60 -4.05
N TRP A 429 13.98 3.83 -3.73
CA TRP A 429 14.21 4.41 -2.40
C TRP A 429 13.02 4.15 -1.48
N LEU A 430 13.25 3.45 -0.38
CA LEU A 430 12.28 3.32 0.72
C LEU A 430 12.53 4.47 1.70
N LEU A 431 12.29 5.70 1.20
CA LEU A 431 12.53 6.96 1.91
C LEU A 431 11.38 7.93 1.61
N LYS A 432 11.10 8.84 2.54
CA LYS A 432 10.17 9.95 2.32
C LYS A 432 10.89 11.15 1.73
N ASP A 433 10.32 11.77 0.71
CA ASP A 433 10.88 12.99 0.10
C ASP A 433 10.67 14.20 1.02
N LEU A 434 11.78 14.79 1.48
CA LEU A 434 11.81 16.01 2.28
C LEU A 434 12.48 17.18 1.53
N SER A 435 12.57 17.13 0.21
CA SER A 435 13.29 18.12 -0.61
C SER A 435 12.73 19.53 -0.48
N ALA A 436 11.41 19.65 -0.28
CA ALA A 436 10.73 20.91 -0.03
C ALA A 436 10.93 21.48 1.39
N VAL A 437 11.55 20.73 2.31
CA VAL A 437 11.78 21.14 3.69
C VAL A 437 13.15 21.79 3.84
N ALA A 438 13.21 22.90 4.58
CA ALA A 438 14.46 23.51 5.01
C ALA A 438 15.05 22.71 6.18
N LEU A 439 15.89 21.73 5.86
CA LEU A 439 16.49 20.80 6.83
C LEU A 439 17.91 21.20 7.25
N GLU A 440 18.54 22.06 6.45
CA GLU A 440 19.91 22.48 6.61
C GLU A 440 20.03 23.54 7.71
N ALA A 441 20.80 23.25 8.75
CA ALA A 441 21.05 24.16 9.86
C ALA A 441 22.55 24.51 9.99
N ASP A 442 22.85 25.66 10.60
CA ASP A 442 24.22 26.08 10.88
C ASP A 442 24.96 25.04 11.75
N ILE A 443 26.24 24.81 11.44
CA ILE A 443 27.06 23.77 12.04
C ILE A 443 27.23 24.00 13.55
N ALA A 444 27.43 25.25 13.99
CA ALA A 444 27.69 25.55 15.39
C ALA A 444 26.43 25.37 16.26
N GLU A 445 25.27 25.77 15.73
CA GLU A 445 23.99 25.60 16.41
C GLU A 445 23.59 24.11 16.53
N ARG A 446 23.83 23.34 15.46
CA ARG A 446 23.52 21.90 15.41
C ARG A 446 24.42 21.10 16.35
N GLU A 447 25.73 21.37 16.34
CA GLU A 447 26.68 20.69 17.23
C GLU A 447 26.36 21.01 18.69
N LYS A 448 25.99 22.25 19.01
CA LYS A 448 25.55 22.64 20.36
C LYS A 448 24.32 21.86 20.82
N LYS A 449 23.25 21.80 20.01
CA LYS A 449 22.01 21.06 20.36
C LYS A 449 22.24 19.56 20.53
N ILE A 450 23.08 18.96 19.70
CA ILE A 450 23.47 17.54 19.81
C ILE A 450 24.27 17.30 21.09
N GLN A 451 25.25 18.16 21.40
CA GLN A 451 26.05 18.06 22.63
C GLN A 451 25.24 18.30 23.90
N GLU A 452 24.23 19.16 23.85
CA GLU A 452 23.26 19.41 24.92
C GLU A 452 22.21 18.29 25.06
N GLY A 453 22.18 17.32 24.13
CA GLY A 453 21.21 16.21 24.12
C GLY A 453 19.78 16.61 23.78
N THR A 454 19.57 17.84 23.28
CA THR A 454 18.24 18.38 22.94
C THR A 454 17.79 18.06 21.51
N ALA A 455 18.68 17.54 20.67
CA ALA A 455 18.38 17.08 19.32
C ALA A 455 19.28 15.91 18.90
N HIS A 456 18.75 14.96 18.12
CA HIS A 456 19.54 13.90 17.51
C HIS A 456 20.16 14.33 16.18
N TYR A 457 21.31 13.76 15.80
CA TYR A 457 21.97 14.13 14.53
C TYR A 457 21.13 13.79 13.29
N ALA A 458 20.20 12.85 13.40
CA ALA A 458 19.32 12.47 12.31
C ALA A 458 18.13 13.42 12.14
N GLU A 459 17.90 14.39 13.03
CA GLU A 459 16.74 15.29 12.93
C GLU A 459 16.94 16.46 11.97
N SER A 460 18.19 16.74 11.56
CA SER A 460 18.57 17.85 10.67
C SER A 460 19.82 17.54 9.84
N LEU A 461 19.97 18.23 8.71
CA LEU A 461 21.09 18.08 7.79
C LEU A 461 22.11 19.20 7.98
N PRO A 462 23.43 18.94 7.82
CA PRO A 462 24.38 20.02 7.62
C PRO A 462 24.29 20.54 6.19
N VAL A 463 24.68 21.80 6.00
CA VAL A 463 24.83 22.41 4.67
C VAL A 463 25.77 21.56 3.80
N GLU A 464 25.34 21.32 2.56
CA GLU A 464 26.05 20.49 1.61
C GLU A 464 27.29 21.23 1.08
N TYR A 465 28.48 20.75 1.45
CA TYR A 465 29.74 21.33 1.00
C TYR A 465 29.99 21.03 -0.48
N GLN A 466 30.19 22.09 -1.28
CA GLN A 466 30.62 21.99 -2.67
C GLN A 466 32.15 22.03 -2.75
N PRO A 467 32.80 20.98 -3.29
CA PRO A 467 34.24 20.93 -3.40
C PRO A 467 34.78 21.86 -4.49
N ASP A 468 35.96 22.42 -4.24
CA ASP A 468 36.71 23.22 -5.21
C ASP A 468 37.29 22.35 -6.34
N SER A 469 37.90 23.00 -7.34
CA SER A 469 38.45 22.32 -8.51
C SER A 469 39.57 21.34 -8.15
N ALA A 470 40.44 21.68 -7.19
CA ALA A 470 41.53 20.83 -6.76
C ALA A 470 41.02 19.53 -6.13
N TYR A 471 39.89 19.60 -5.42
CA TYR A 471 39.26 18.43 -4.83
C TYR A 471 38.51 17.55 -5.84
N ARG A 472 37.95 18.15 -6.90
CA ARG A 472 37.39 17.39 -8.03
C ARG A 472 38.48 16.62 -8.78
N GLU A 473 39.65 17.22 -8.99
CA GLU A 473 40.82 16.53 -9.56
C GLU A 473 41.29 15.36 -8.68
N LEU A 474 41.25 15.52 -7.35
CA LEU A 474 41.55 14.42 -6.43
C LEU A 474 40.55 13.27 -6.60
N PHE A 475 39.25 13.56 -6.72
CA PHE A 475 38.23 12.55 -6.98
C PHE A 475 38.50 11.79 -8.28
N GLU A 476 38.74 12.48 -9.40
CA GLU A 476 39.03 11.83 -10.69
C GLU A 476 40.29 10.96 -10.63
N THR A 477 41.34 11.44 -9.98
CA THR A 477 42.59 10.67 -9.80
C THR A 477 42.33 9.41 -8.98
N VAL A 478 41.65 9.54 -7.85
CA VAL A 478 41.33 8.41 -6.96
C VAL A 478 40.41 7.41 -7.66
N LEU A 479 39.40 7.89 -8.40
CA LEU A 479 38.51 7.03 -9.16
C LEU A 479 39.29 6.23 -10.20
N HIS A 480 40.11 6.88 -11.01
CA HIS A 480 40.91 6.22 -12.04
C HIS A 480 41.86 5.17 -11.45
N ASP A 481 42.60 5.54 -10.39
CA ASP A 481 43.60 4.68 -9.75
C ASP A 481 42.98 3.49 -9.00
N SER A 482 41.74 3.64 -8.48
CA SER A 482 41.07 2.62 -7.67
C SER A 482 39.97 1.84 -8.37
N ALA A 483 39.54 2.24 -9.58
CA ALA A 483 38.40 1.63 -10.28
C ALA A 483 38.50 0.11 -10.42
N SER A 484 39.66 -0.41 -10.85
CA SER A 484 39.87 -1.86 -10.99
C SER A 484 39.81 -2.59 -9.64
N ARG A 485 40.35 -1.99 -8.58
CA ARG A 485 40.29 -2.54 -7.21
C ARG A 485 38.87 -2.55 -6.66
N LEU A 486 38.09 -1.48 -6.92
CA LEU A 486 36.68 -1.40 -6.56
C LEU A 486 35.86 -2.45 -7.30
N ALA A 487 36.07 -2.59 -8.62
CA ALA A 487 35.42 -3.60 -9.43
C ALA A 487 35.71 -5.02 -8.94
N LEU A 488 36.96 -5.31 -8.57
CA LEU A 488 37.34 -6.59 -7.98
C LEU A 488 36.58 -6.83 -6.67
N ALA A 489 36.56 -5.86 -5.75
CA ALA A 489 35.84 -6.01 -4.47
C ALA A 489 34.32 -6.16 -4.66
N VAL A 490 33.71 -5.45 -5.61
CA VAL A 490 32.30 -5.62 -6.00
C VAL A 490 32.06 -7.04 -6.50
N GLY A 491 32.89 -7.52 -7.43
CA GLY A 491 32.76 -8.87 -7.95
C GLY A 491 32.90 -9.91 -6.85
N THR A 492 33.93 -9.80 -6.00
CA THR A 492 34.16 -10.72 -4.88
C THR A 492 32.94 -10.82 -3.96
N VAL A 493 32.40 -9.68 -3.50
CA VAL A 493 31.24 -9.70 -2.59
C VAL A 493 29.97 -10.20 -3.29
N THR A 494 29.79 -9.89 -4.57
CA THR A 494 28.62 -10.35 -5.34
C THR A 494 28.66 -11.87 -5.55
N GLU A 495 29.80 -12.41 -5.99
CA GLU A 495 29.97 -13.86 -6.17
C GLU A 495 29.83 -14.63 -4.85
N LEU A 496 30.35 -14.09 -3.74
CA LEU A 496 30.14 -14.65 -2.40
C LEU A 496 28.66 -14.73 -2.03
N VAL A 497 27.93 -13.64 -2.24
CA VAL A 497 26.49 -13.59 -1.93
C VAL A 497 25.72 -14.59 -2.81
N LEU A 498 25.97 -14.61 -4.12
CA LEU A 498 25.28 -15.51 -5.05
C LEU A 498 25.57 -16.98 -4.73
N ALA A 499 26.80 -17.31 -4.35
CA ALA A 499 27.19 -18.68 -3.98
C ALA A 499 26.49 -19.16 -2.69
N GLU A 500 26.21 -18.27 -1.74
CA GLU A 500 25.61 -18.63 -0.45
C GLU A 500 24.09 -18.53 -0.42
N ARG A 501 23.54 -17.51 -1.07
CA ARG A 501 22.12 -17.14 -1.00
C ARG A 501 21.33 -17.58 -2.23
N GLY A 502 22.01 -17.94 -3.32
CA GLY A 502 21.40 -18.27 -4.60
C GLY A 502 21.12 -17.03 -5.45
N HIS A 503 20.28 -17.20 -6.47
CA HIS A 503 20.02 -16.16 -7.48
C HIS A 503 18.71 -15.40 -7.28
N ASP A 504 17.85 -15.88 -6.38
CA ASP A 504 16.58 -15.23 -6.02
C ASP A 504 16.78 -14.40 -4.75
N ILE A 505 17.51 -13.29 -4.91
CA ILE A 505 17.90 -12.41 -3.80
C ILE A 505 17.46 -10.97 -4.06
N VAL A 506 17.25 -10.23 -2.98
CA VAL A 506 16.87 -8.82 -3.00
C VAL A 506 17.95 -8.00 -2.32
N LEU A 507 18.48 -6.98 -2.98
CA LEU A 507 19.48 -6.09 -2.38
C LEU A 507 18.78 -4.98 -1.59
N ALA A 508 19.14 -4.80 -0.32
CA ALA A 508 18.69 -3.70 0.53
C ALA A 508 19.90 -2.87 0.97
N SER A 509 20.27 -1.87 0.19
CA SER A 509 21.40 -1.01 0.49
C SER A 509 21.11 0.02 1.57
N LEU A 510 22.03 0.18 2.50
CA LEU A 510 21.95 1.23 3.51
C LEU A 510 22.22 2.58 2.85
N ALA A 511 21.27 3.49 2.98
CA ALA A 511 21.20 4.71 2.20
C ALA A 511 22.51 5.51 2.24
N ARG A 512 22.86 6.04 1.05
CA ARG A 512 24.05 6.83 0.73
C ARG A 512 25.32 6.03 0.48
N ALA A 513 25.85 5.32 1.47
CA ALA A 513 27.13 4.63 1.33
C ALA A 513 26.98 3.25 0.67
N GLY A 514 25.93 2.50 1.03
CA GLY A 514 25.60 1.21 0.43
C GLY A 514 24.98 1.33 -0.95
N THR A 515 24.25 2.41 -1.25
CA THR A 515 23.47 2.53 -2.49
C THR A 515 24.28 2.38 -3.78
N PRO A 516 25.42 3.08 -3.96
CA PRO A 516 26.27 2.85 -5.13
C PRO A 516 26.79 1.41 -5.21
N VAL A 517 27.06 0.78 -4.06
CA VAL A 517 27.55 -0.61 -4.01
C VAL A 517 26.47 -1.59 -4.41
N GLY A 518 25.23 -1.43 -3.91
CA GLY A 518 24.10 -2.23 -4.32
C GLY A 518 23.84 -2.14 -5.83
N ILE A 519 23.96 -0.94 -6.42
CA ILE A 519 23.87 -0.76 -7.88
C ILE A 519 25.00 -1.50 -8.60
N LEU A 520 26.25 -1.38 -8.12
CA LEU A 520 27.39 -2.08 -8.73
C LEU A 520 27.27 -3.60 -8.62
N MET A 521 26.79 -4.14 -7.49
CA MET A 521 26.50 -5.57 -7.32
C MET A 521 25.42 -6.03 -8.30
N ARG A 522 24.33 -5.25 -8.44
CA ARG A 522 23.28 -5.50 -9.43
C ARG A 522 23.82 -5.52 -10.86
N ARG A 523 24.64 -4.51 -11.24
CA ARG A 523 25.28 -4.44 -12.56
C ARG A 523 26.19 -5.64 -12.81
N TRP A 524 26.97 -6.07 -11.80
CA TRP A 524 27.82 -7.25 -11.88
C TRP A 524 27.00 -8.53 -12.11
N ALA A 525 25.96 -8.74 -11.29
CA ALA A 525 25.07 -9.90 -11.42
C ALA A 525 24.39 -9.95 -12.80
N PHE A 526 24.00 -8.80 -13.34
CA PHE A 526 23.45 -8.71 -14.69
C PHE A 526 24.51 -9.02 -15.76
N GLU A 527 25.69 -8.39 -15.72
CA GLU A 527 26.72 -8.55 -16.75
C GLU A 527 27.34 -9.96 -16.76
N MET A 528 27.55 -10.55 -15.58
CA MET A 528 28.22 -11.85 -15.45
C MET A 528 27.27 -13.04 -15.54
N HIS A 529 26.03 -12.88 -15.07
CA HIS A 529 25.07 -13.97 -14.88
C HIS A 529 23.70 -13.74 -15.52
N GLY A 530 23.43 -12.56 -16.08
CA GLY A 530 22.11 -12.21 -16.65
C GLY A 530 21.00 -12.07 -15.61
N LEU A 531 21.36 -11.83 -14.35
CA LEU A 531 20.42 -11.73 -13.22
C LEU A 531 19.95 -10.27 -13.03
N GLU A 532 18.64 -10.06 -13.03
CA GLU A 532 18.03 -8.80 -12.62
C GLU A 532 17.60 -8.88 -11.16
N LEU A 533 18.42 -8.32 -10.27
CA LEU A 533 18.13 -8.32 -8.83
C LEU A 533 17.28 -7.09 -8.46
N PRO A 534 16.17 -7.25 -7.72
CA PRO A 534 15.49 -6.13 -7.07
C PRO A 534 16.45 -5.41 -6.12
N HIS A 535 16.44 -4.09 -6.12
CA HIS A 535 17.34 -3.30 -5.28
C HIS A 535 16.62 -2.10 -4.65
N TYR A 536 16.70 -2.03 -3.34
CA TYR A 536 16.13 -0.98 -2.51
C TYR A 536 17.21 -0.23 -1.74
N ALA A 537 17.02 1.06 -1.52
CA ALA A 537 17.81 1.85 -0.58
C ALA A 537 16.98 2.17 0.67
N VAL A 538 17.49 1.80 1.85
CA VAL A 538 16.78 1.88 3.14
C VAL A 538 17.54 2.72 4.15
N SER A 539 16.82 3.38 5.05
CA SER A 539 17.44 4.15 6.12
C SER A 539 17.86 3.26 7.29
N ILE A 540 19.06 3.52 7.82
CA ILE A 540 19.45 3.12 9.17
C ILE A 540 20.05 4.31 9.92
N VAL A 541 19.69 4.46 11.20
CA VAL A 541 20.16 5.54 12.05
C VAL A 541 20.77 4.92 13.30
N ARG A 542 22.01 5.29 13.62
CA ARG A 542 22.69 4.79 14.82
C ARG A 542 21.92 5.21 16.07
N ASP A 543 21.85 4.32 17.05
CA ASP A 543 21.14 4.49 18.31
C ASP A 543 19.60 4.59 18.14
N ARG A 544 19.07 4.24 16.95
CA ARG A 544 17.65 4.37 16.56
C ARG A 544 17.14 3.22 15.67
N GLY A 545 18.02 2.35 15.18
CA GLY A 545 17.69 1.21 14.34
C GLY A 545 17.55 1.51 12.85
N ILE A 546 17.25 0.44 12.12
CA ILE A 546 16.81 0.47 10.73
C ILE A 546 15.33 0.87 10.65
N ASP A 547 14.93 1.48 9.55
CA ASP A 547 13.55 1.86 9.30
C ASP A 547 12.62 0.63 9.28
N ALA A 548 11.78 0.50 10.31
CA ALA A 548 10.85 -0.61 10.46
C ALA A 548 9.73 -0.62 9.40
N VAL A 549 9.37 0.54 8.85
CA VAL A 549 8.40 0.63 7.75
C VAL A 549 9.02 0.10 6.46
N ALA A 550 10.30 0.39 6.22
CA ALA A 550 11.06 -0.19 5.11
C ALA A 550 11.23 -1.71 5.24
N LEU A 551 11.50 -2.22 6.45
CA LEU A 551 11.54 -3.68 6.68
C LEU A 551 10.20 -4.34 6.40
N ARG A 552 9.09 -3.75 6.88
CA ARG A 552 7.75 -4.28 6.62
C ARG A 552 7.45 -4.29 5.13
N TYR A 553 7.76 -3.20 4.42
CA TYR A 553 7.62 -3.14 2.97
C TYR A 553 8.39 -4.28 2.29
N LEU A 554 9.66 -4.53 2.68
CA LEU A 554 10.44 -5.63 2.10
C LEU A 554 9.81 -7.00 2.38
N ALA A 555 9.33 -7.25 3.60
CA ALA A 555 8.67 -8.51 3.96
C ALA A 555 7.32 -8.73 3.26
N ASP A 556 6.58 -7.66 3.00
CA ASP A 556 5.29 -7.72 2.30
C ASP A 556 5.44 -7.99 0.80
N HIS A 557 6.60 -7.65 0.21
CA HIS A 557 6.84 -7.76 -1.24
C HIS A 557 7.81 -8.88 -1.63
N HIS A 558 8.63 -9.38 -0.70
CA HIS A 558 9.68 -10.37 -0.95
C HIS A 558 9.80 -11.37 0.20
N ASP A 559 10.41 -12.53 -0.04
CA ASP A 559 10.83 -13.42 1.06
C ASP A 559 11.89 -12.69 1.89
N SER A 560 11.59 -12.40 3.16
CA SER A 560 12.49 -11.65 4.04
C SER A 560 13.87 -12.31 4.19
N ARG A 561 13.95 -13.64 4.03
CA ARG A 561 15.21 -14.41 4.14
C ARG A 561 16.10 -14.28 2.91
N SER A 562 15.58 -13.79 1.78
CA SER A 562 16.36 -13.55 0.57
C SER A 562 16.91 -12.12 0.48
N VAL A 563 16.56 -11.26 1.44
CA VAL A 563 17.04 -9.88 1.52
C VAL A 563 18.49 -9.86 2.01
N VAL A 564 19.36 -9.23 1.22
CA VAL A 564 20.77 -9.02 1.51
C VAL A 564 21.00 -7.55 1.80
N PHE A 565 21.35 -7.23 3.04
CA PHE A 565 21.70 -5.85 3.42
C PHE A 565 23.09 -5.49 2.90
N VAL A 566 23.23 -4.32 2.27
CA VAL A 566 24.47 -3.88 1.61
C VAL A 566 24.96 -2.55 2.17
N ASP A 567 26.25 -2.45 2.52
CA ASP A 567 26.90 -1.18 2.85
C ASP A 567 28.24 -1.00 2.10
N GLY A 568 28.70 0.24 2.01
CA GLY A 568 29.93 0.59 1.31
C GLY A 568 31.20 0.37 2.12
N TRP A 569 31.15 0.55 3.44
CA TRP A 569 32.33 0.43 4.28
C TRP A 569 31.96 0.26 5.75
N THR A 570 32.60 -0.69 6.43
CA THR A 570 32.46 -0.83 7.88
C THR A 570 33.80 -0.67 8.59
N GLY A 571 33.87 0.35 9.46
CA GLY A 571 35.02 0.60 10.33
C GLY A 571 34.90 -0.18 11.62
N LYS A 572 34.42 0.47 12.68
CA LYS A 572 34.28 -0.15 14.00
C LYS A 572 32.99 -0.98 14.20
N GLY A 573 32.34 -1.40 13.11
CA GLY A 573 31.11 -2.22 13.10
C GLY A 573 29.93 -1.61 13.86
N ALA A 574 29.77 -0.28 13.80
CA ALA A 574 28.64 0.38 14.46
C ALA A 574 27.30 0.04 13.76
N ILE A 575 27.28 0.13 12.43
CA ILE A 575 26.09 -0.14 11.62
C ILE A 575 25.72 -1.62 11.62
N ALA A 576 26.70 -2.53 11.53
CA ALA A 576 26.45 -3.97 11.63
C ALA A 576 25.75 -4.35 12.95
N ARG A 577 26.20 -3.80 14.09
CA ARG A 577 25.54 -4.03 15.39
C ARG A 577 24.15 -3.43 15.47
N GLU A 578 23.97 -2.22 14.93
CA GLU A 578 22.67 -1.55 14.88
C GLU A 578 21.67 -2.37 14.06
N LEU A 579 22.11 -2.90 12.91
CA LEU A 579 21.31 -3.75 12.05
C LEU A 579 20.90 -5.04 12.77
N SER A 580 21.87 -5.81 13.30
CA SER A 580 21.58 -7.04 14.04
C SER A 580 20.62 -6.82 15.21
N ALA A 581 20.81 -5.74 15.98
CA ALA A 581 19.93 -5.42 17.09
C ALA A 581 18.50 -5.09 16.61
N ALA A 582 18.38 -4.24 15.59
CA ALA A 582 17.08 -3.83 15.08
C ALA A 582 16.31 -4.97 14.39
N LEU A 583 17.01 -5.88 13.69
CA LEU A 583 16.38 -7.06 13.09
C LEU A 583 15.94 -8.07 14.14
N ALA A 584 16.69 -8.22 15.25
CA ALA A 584 16.30 -9.10 16.35
C ALA A 584 15.06 -8.60 17.12
N GLU A 585 14.78 -7.30 17.09
CA GLU A 585 13.60 -6.68 17.69
C GLU A 585 12.40 -6.58 16.73
N PHE A 586 12.61 -6.85 15.43
CA PHE A 586 11.55 -6.72 14.42
C PHE A 586 10.65 -7.97 14.39
N ASP A 587 9.41 -7.81 14.84
CA ASP A 587 8.39 -8.86 14.75
C ASP A 587 7.74 -8.92 13.36
N GLY A 588 7.48 -10.13 12.87
CA GLY A 588 6.64 -10.38 11.70
C GLY A 588 7.38 -10.89 10.45
N ALA A 589 8.72 -10.92 10.45
CA ALA A 589 9.51 -11.50 9.38
C ALA A 589 10.88 -11.97 9.88
N GLU A 590 11.49 -12.94 9.19
CA GLU A 590 12.84 -13.43 9.50
C GLU A 590 13.83 -12.91 8.48
N PHE A 591 14.65 -11.93 8.87
CA PHE A 591 15.74 -11.39 8.04
C PHE A 591 17.09 -11.99 8.45
N ASP A 592 17.99 -12.16 7.49
CA ASP A 592 19.39 -12.48 7.76
C ASP A 592 20.15 -11.19 8.11
N ASP A 593 20.83 -11.17 9.27
CA ASP A 593 21.50 -9.98 9.78
C ASP A 593 22.94 -9.81 9.28
N ASP A 594 23.43 -10.73 8.44
CA ASP A 594 24.74 -10.62 7.83
C ASP A 594 24.81 -9.49 6.80
N LEU A 595 25.46 -8.39 7.20
CA LEU A 595 25.70 -7.25 6.34
C LEU A 595 26.80 -7.54 5.30
N ALA A 596 26.43 -7.51 4.02
CA ALA A 596 27.39 -7.54 2.93
C ALA A 596 28.04 -6.17 2.75
N VAL A 597 29.37 -6.10 2.80
CA VAL A 597 30.10 -4.83 2.72
C VAL A 597 31.16 -4.84 1.62
N LEU A 598 31.29 -3.74 0.89
CA LEU A 598 32.35 -3.63 -0.12
C LEU A 598 33.75 -3.74 0.52
N ALA A 599 33.97 -3.01 1.61
CA ALA A 599 35.23 -3.01 2.35
C ALA A 599 35.02 -3.10 3.86
N ASP A 600 35.75 -4.01 4.51
CA ASP A 600 35.72 -4.20 5.96
C ASP A 600 37.13 -4.28 6.55
N PRO A 601 37.80 -3.13 6.71
CA PRO A 601 39.08 -3.07 7.42
C PRO A 601 38.95 -3.28 8.93
N GLY A 602 37.74 -3.26 9.48
CA GLY A 602 37.49 -3.44 10.91
C GLY A 602 37.37 -4.88 11.37
N HIS A 603 37.21 -5.82 10.44
CA HIS A 603 36.88 -7.22 10.72
C HIS A 603 35.56 -7.39 11.48
N CYS A 604 34.51 -6.70 11.01
CA CYS A 604 33.20 -6.62 11.65
C CYS A 604 32.06 -7.35 10.93
N ALA A 605 32.25 -7.75 9.68
CA ALA A 605 31.29 -8.42 8.81
C ALA A 605 31.86 -9.75 8.29
N ARG A 606 30.98 -10.74 8.10
CA ARG A 606 31.34 -12.06 7.56
C ARG A 606 31.42 -12.02 6.03
N THR A 607 30.53 -11.27 5.39
CA THR A 607 30.47 -11.13 3.92
C THR A 607 31.08 -9.79 3.48
N TYR A 608 32.21 -9.85 2.79
CA TYR A 608 32.97 -8.66 2.42
C TYR A 608 33.68 -8.80 1.07
N GLY A 609 33.88 -7.69 0.36
CA GLY A 609 34.65 -7.64 -0.88
C GLY A 609 36.16 -7.58 -0.67
N THR A 610 36.60 -6.84 0.37
CA THR A 610 38.03 -6.73 0.75
C THR A 610 38.21 -6.34 2.21
N ARG A 611 39.37 -6.69 2.80
CA ARG A 611 39.84 -6.24 4.12
C ARG A 611 40.74 -5.02 4.05
N ASP A 612 41.08 -4.57 2.85
CA ASP A 612 42.00 -3.46 2.68
C ASP A 612 41.39 -2.12 3.07
N ASP A 613 42.20 -1.26 3.70
CA ASP A 613 41.82 0.11 4.03
C ASP A 613 42.45 1.10 3.04
N PHE A 614 41.68 1.45 2.01
CA PHE A 614 42.05 2.40 0.96
C PHE A 614 40.97 3.46 0.74
N LEU A 615 41.33 4.54 0.04
CA LEU A 615 40.36 5.59 -0.27
C LEU A 615 39.41 5.15 -1.40
N ILE A 616 38.17 4.87 -1.04
CA ILE A 616 37.07 4.65 -1.99
C ILE A 616 36.63 6.01 -2.53
N ALA A 617 36.55 6.17 -3.86
CA ALA A 617 36.22 7.45 -4.51
C ALA A 617 34.90 8.08 -4.02
N SER A 618 33.89 7.25 -3.69
CA SER A 618 32.62 7.71 -3.11
C SER A 618 32.77 8.40 -1.74
N ALA A 619 33.88 8.16 -1.03
CA ALA A 619 34.17 8.82 0.24
C ALA A 619 34.66 10.26 0.08
N CYS A 620 35.16 10.63 -1.11
CA CYS A 620 35.67 11.96 -1.39
C CYS A 620 34.55 13.00 -1.35
N LEU A 621 33.48 12.76 -2.10
CA LEU A 621 32.39 13.71 -2.27
C LEU A 621 31.26 13.43 -1.27
N ASN A 622 30.12 14.08 -1.47
CA ASN A 622 28.94 13.94 -0.63
C ASN A 622 27.76 13.43 -1.46
N SER A 623 26.63 14.13 -1.48
CA SER A 623 25.46 13.76 -2.29
C SER A 623 25.79 13.67 -3.79
N THR A 624 26.71 14.51 -4.29
CA THR A 624 27.14 14.54 -5.70
C THR A 624 27.85 13.29 -6.22
N VAL A 625 28.12 12.29 -5.37
CA VAL A 625 28.60 10.96 -5.80
C VAL A 625 27.71 9.84 -5.26
N SER A 626 26.59 10.20 -4.63
CA SER A 626 25.67 9.27 -3.97
C SER A 626 24.22 9.56 -4.35
N GLY A 627 23.98 9.77 -5.64
CA GLY A 627 22.64 9.91 -6.21
C GLY A 627 21.98 11.27 -5.95
N LEU A 628 22.75 12.29 -5.54
CA LEU A 628 22.24 13.58 -5.05
C LEU A 628 21.30 13.47 -3.84
N VAL A 629 21.33 12.35 -3.13
CA VAL A 629 20.52 12.14 -1.92
C VAL A 629 21.33 12.48 -0.67
N SER A 630 20.67 13.14 0.28
CA SER A 630 21.24 13.46 1.59
C SER A 630 21.50 12.21 2.45
N ARG A 631 21.97 12.42 3.68
CA ARG A 631 21.78 11.40 4.71
C ARG A 631 20.31 11.31 5.08
N THR A 632 19.91 10.19 5.66
CA THR A 632 18.53 9.98 6.09
C THR A 632 18.21 10.82 7.33
N VAL A 633 16.94 11.16 7.45
CA VAL A 633 16.38 12.08 8.44
C VAL A 633 15.28 11.35 9.19
N LEU A 634 15.42 11.29 10.51
CA LEU A 634 14.39 10.81 11.42
C LEU A 634 14.04 11.95 12.36
N ASN A 635 12.87 12.54 12.15
CA ASN A 635 12.39 13.70 12.88
C ASN A 635 10.87 13.56 13.10
N ASP A 636 10.45 13.45 14.36
CA ASP A 636 9.06 13.18 14.77
C ASP A 636 8.06 14.27 14.33
N SER A 637 8.53 15.47 13.96
CA SER A 637 7.67 16.53 13.40
C SER A 637 7.42 16.40 11.90
N LEU A 638 8.26 15.61 11.20
CA LEU A 638 8.24 15.46 9.74
C LEU A 638 7.87 14.04 9.30
N ILE A 639 8.19 13.04 10.13
CA ILE A 639 7.97 11.61 9.89
C ILE A 639 6.83 11.16 10.81
N ARG A 640 5.71 10.75 10.21
CA ARG A 640 4.53 10.24 10.94
C ARG A 640 4.58 8.71 10.98
N ASP A 641 3.76 8.10 11.83
CA ASP A 641 3.56 6.66 11.82
C ASP A 641 3.20 6.16 10.42
N GLY A 642 3.89 5.12 9.94
CA GLY A 642 3.73 4.56 8.59
C GLY A 642 4.47 5.32 7.49
N ASP A 643 5.16 6.43 7.78
CA ASP A 643 6.10 7.02 6.83
C ASP A 643 7.44 6.30 6.88
N PHE A 644 8.10 6.17 5.73
CA PHE A 644 9.54 5.91 5.72
C PHE A 644 10.30 7.07 6.38
N HIS A 645 11.50 6.80 6.88
CA HIS A 645 12.47 7.82 7.22
C HIS A 645 12.72 8.72 6.00
N GLY A 646 13.00 9.99 6.25
CA GLY A 646 13.10 10.98 5.19
C GLY A 646 14.49 11.12 4.57
N ALA A 647 14.56 11.71 3.40
CA ALA A 647 15.81 12.25 2.83
C ALA A 647 15.50 13.41 1.87
N LYS A 648 16.53 14.20 1.56
CA LYS A 648 16.44 15.32 0.62
C LYS A 648 17.18 14.99 -0.67
N TYR A 649 16.55 15.27 -1.80
CA TYR A 649 17.15 15.23 -3.12
C TYR A 649 17.64 16.63 -3.51
N TYR A 650 18.94 16.76 -3.77
CA TYR A 650 19.59 18.02 -4.13
C TYR A 650 19.59 18.24 -5.65
N ALA A 651 18.40 18.43 -6.24
CA ALA A 651 18.26 18.67 -7.68
C ALA A 651 19.09 19.86 -8.18
N ASP A 652 19.26 20.90 -7.36
CA ASP A 652 20.06 22.10 -7.68
C ASP A 652 21.56 21.81 -7.92
N LEU A 653 22.05 20.65 -7.45
CA LEU A 653 23.44 20.22 -7.60
C LEU A 653 23.66 19.30 -8.81
N ALA A 654 22.67 19.13 -9.68
CA ALA A 654 22.74 18.21 -10.82
C ALA A 654 23.92 18.50 -11.77
N ALA A 655 24.36 19.75 -11.89
CA ALA A 655 25.51 20.11 -12.71
C ALA A 655 26.85 19.57 -12.19
N ASP A 656 26.92 19.22 -10.91
CA ASP A 656 28.11 18.71 -10.22
C ASP A 656 28.01 17.21 -9.88
N ASP A 657 26.96 16.55 -10.37
CA ASP A 657 26.71 15.13 -10.09
C ASP A 657 27.62 14.21 -10.90
N VAL A 658 28.38 13.38 -10.20
CA VAL A 658 29.28 12.36 -10.73
C VAL A 658 28.89 10.96 -10.27
N SER A 659 27.67 10.77 -9.76
CA SER A 659 27.17 9.48 -9.25
C SER A 659 27.18 8.40 -10.35
N ASN A 660 26.63 8.70 -11.53
CA ASN A 660 26.64 7.77 -12.66
C ASN A 660 28.06 7.61 -13.25
N HIS A 661 28.88 8.67 -13.26
CA HIS A 661 30.29 8.61 -13.70
C HIS A 661 31.12 7.64 -12.85
N LEU A 662 30.93 7.65 -11.52
CA LEU A 662 31.53 6.65 -10.62
C LEU A 662 31.10 5.23 -11.01
N LEU A 663 29.79 5.01 -11.15
CA LEU A 663 29.24 3.68 -11.44
C LEU A 663 29.75 3.15 -12.78
N ASP A 664 29.70 3.97 -13.83
CA ASP A 664 30.12 3.60 -15.19
C ASP A 664 31.62 3.31 -15.26
N THR A 665 32.43 4.13 -14.58
CA THR A 665 33.89 3.94 -14.55
C THR A 665 34.30 2.65 -13.84
N VAL A 666 33.61 2.28 -12.76
CA VAL A 666 33.87 1.01 -12.05
C VAL A 666 33.33 -0.18 -12.86
N SER A 667 32.10 -0.09 -13.37
CA SER A 667 31.50 -1.15 -14.20
C SER A 667 32.32 -1.43 -15.46
N SER A 668 32.97 -0.43 -16.06
CA SER A 668 33.84 -0.65 -17.22
C SER A 668 35.05 -1.56 -16.94
N GLN A 669 35.36 -1.83 -15.67
CA GLN A 669 36.44 -2.73 -15.27
C GLN A 669 35.96 -4.16 -14.99
N PHE A 670 34.66 -4.44 -14.99
CA PHE A 670 34.11 -5.74 -14.59
C PHE A 670 34.66 -6.90 -15.44
N ALA A 671 34.63 -6.76 -16.76
CA ALA A 671 35.17 -7.77 -17.67
C ALA A 671 36.67 -8.07 -17.43
N SER A 672 37.47 -7.09 -17.02
CA SER A 672 38.92 -7.27 -16.81
C SER A 672 39.24 -7.96 -15.48
N VAL A 673 38.37 -7.84 -14.48
CA VAL A 673 38.58 -8.41 -13.13
C VAL A 673 37.79 -9.68 -12.85
N ARG A 674 36.89 -10.11 -13.77
CA ARG A 674 36.02 -11.30 -13.60
C ARG A 674 36.70 -12.51 -12.96
N THR A 675 37.75 -13.03 -13.59
CA THR A 675 38.44 -14.24 -13.09
C THR A 675 39.10 -14.01 -11.73
N ALA A 676 39.62 -12.81 -11.49
CA ALA A 676 40.22 -12.46 -10.20
C ALA A 676 39.16 -12.37 -9.10
N ALA A 677 37.97 -11.84 -9.39
CA ALA A 677 36.84 -11.78 -8.47
C ALA A 677 36.30 -13.17 -8.12
N GLU A 678 36.11 -14.04 -9.11
CA GLU A 678 35.70 -15.44 -8.90
C GLU A 678 36.72 -16.19 -8.01
N THR A 679 38.01 -15.98 -8.26
CA THR A 679 39.08 -16.58 -7.45
C THR A 679 39.09 -16.02 -6.02
N ALA A 680 39.03 -14.70 -5.86
CA ALA A 680 39.01 -14.05 -4.56
C ALA A 680 37.77 -14.44 -3.73
N ALA A 681 36.61 -14.60 -4.38
CA ALA A 681 35.40 -15.07 -3.73
C ALA A 681 35.56 -16.50 -3.20
N ALA A 682 36.14 -17.41 -4.00
CA ALA A 682 36.42 -18.77 -3.56
C ALA A 682 37.41 -18.80 -2.37
N GLU A 683 38.50 -18.02 -2.44
CA GLU A 683 39.47 -17.91 -1.35
C GLU A 683 38.83 -17.37 -0.06
N VAL A 684 37.99 -16.34 -0.17
CA VAL A 684 37.28 -15.78 0.98
C VAL A 684 36.27 -16.80 1.54
N ALA A 685 35.53 -17.52 0.69
CA ALA A 685 34.57 -18.53 1.12
C ALA A 685 35.22 -19.67 1.92
N GLU A 686 36.43 -20.09 1.54
CA GLU A 686 37.22 -21.13 2.22
C GLU A 686 37.94 -20.63 3.49
N SER A 687 38.02 -19.31 3.71
CA SER A 687 38.67 -18.70 4.86
C SER A 687 37.80 -18.69 6.14
N ASP A 688 38.44 -18.48 7.30
CA ASP A 688 37.69 -18.14 8.53
C ASP A 688 37.19 -16.70 8.46
N ARG A 689 35.87 -16.56 8.28
CA ARG A 689 35.17 -15.28 8.14
C ARG A 689 34.52 -14.81 9.44
N THR A 690 34.81 -15.45 10.57
CA THR A 690 34.27 -15.05 11.86
C THR A 690 34.70 -13.60 12.19
N PRO A 691 33.76 -12.66 12.42
CA PRO A 691 34.11 -11.29 12.76
C PRO A 691 34.96 -11.22 14.04
N SER A 692 36.20 -10.72 13.92
CA SER A 692 37.14 -10.63 15.04
C SER A 692 37.03 -9.31 15.83
N TRP A 693 36.37 -8.30 15.26
CA TRP A 693 36.22 -6.97 15.85
C TRP A 693 37.54 -6.27 16.20
N SER A 694 38.63 -6.64 15.50
CA SER A 694 39.97 -6.10 15.71
C SER A 694 40.02 -4.57 15.54
N GLY A 695 39.20 -4.04 14.65
CA GLY A 695 39.02 -2.61 14.44
C GLY A 695 38.53 -1.89 15.70
N TRP A 696 37.58 -2.45 16.44
CA TRP A 696 37.09 -1.86 17.69
C TRP A 696 38.18 -1.85 18.76
N ALA A 697 38.90 -2.95 18.92
CA ALA A 697 40.00 -3.06 19.88
C ALA A 697 41.11 -2.03 19.60
N SER A 698 41.45 -1.81 18.33
CA SER A 698 42.46 -0.81 17.93
C SER A 698 42.00 0.62 18.23
N VAL A 699 40.73 0.94 17.96
CA VAL A 699 40.16 2.26 18.26
C VAL A 699 40.16 2.52 19.78
N GLU A 700 39.84 1.53 20.60
CA GLU A 700 39.87 1.65 22.07
C GLU A 700 41.30 1.81 22.60
N LYS A 701 42.28 1.08 22.05
CA LYS A 701 43.71 1.26 22.36
C LYS A 701 44.16 2.69 22.07
N VAL A 702 43.82 3.23 20.90
CA VAL A 702 44.13 4.61 20.51
C VAL A 702 43.43 5.61 21.44
N ARG A 703 42.14 5.39 21.75
CA ARG A 703 41.39 6.24 22.68
C ARG A 703 42.11 6.37 24.02
N GLN A 704 42.53 5.24 24.61
CA GLN A 704 43.25 5.21 25.88
C GLN A 704 44.64 5.86 25.79
N GLN A 705 45.42 5.51 24.76
CA GLN A 705 46.79 6.00 24.57
C GLN A 705 46.86 7.53 24.40
N PHE A 706 45.89 8.12 23.72
CA PHE A 706 45.85 9.56 23.45
C PHE A 706 44.92 10.34 24.39
N GLY A 707 44.37 9.70 25.43
CA GLY A 707 43.55 10.37 26.45
C GLY A 707 42.24 10.94 25.91
N ILE A 708 41.63 10.27 24.93
CA ILE A 708 40.41 10.72 24.27
C ILE A 708 39.19 10.32 25.11
N SER A 709 38.29 11.27 25.37
CA SER A 709 37.11 11.08 26.21
C SER A 709 36.16 10.01 25.69
N HIS A 710 35.94 9.98 24.37
CA HIS A 710 34.99 9.07 23.73
C HIS A 710 35.53 8.45 22.42
N VAL A 711 35.18 7.19 22.18
CA VAL A 711 35.50 6.40 20.97
C VAL A 711 34.97 7.03 19.66
N ASN A 712 34.15 8.08 19.74
CA ASN A 712 33.58 8.77 18.57
C ASN A 712 34.52 9.82 17.99
N PHE A 713 35.52 10.26 18.76
CA PHE A 713 36.56 11.19 18.33
C PHE A 713 37.76 10.50 17.66
N VAL A 714 37.79 9.18 17.67
CA VAL A 714 38.73 8.36 16.90
C VAL A 714 38.01 7.92 15.63
N LYS A 715 38.53 8.33 14.47
CA LYS A 715 37.93 8.12 13.15
C LYS A 715 38.83 7.19 12.32
N PRO A 716 38.61 5.86 12.40
CA PRO A 716 39.44 4.87 11.75
C PRO A 716 39.21 4.83 10.24
N GLY A 717 40.27 4.63 9.47
CA GLY A 717 40.21 4.40 8.04
C GLY A 717 40.63 5.61 7.21
N VAL A 718 41.04 5.33 5.97
CA VAL A 718 41.49 6.37 5.03
C VAL A 718 40.37 7.35 4.68
N GLY A 719 39.17 6.84 4.41
CA GLY A 719 38.00 7.68 4.08
C GLY A 719 37.57 8.59 5.24
N GLU A 720 37.46 8.04 6.45
CA GLU A 720 37.06 8.81 7.64
C GLU A 720 38.13 9.83 8.06
N THR A 721 39.41 9.48 7.96
CA THR A 721 40.51 10.43 8.21
C THR A 721 40.49 11.57 7.20
N THR A 722 40.23 11.28 5.93
CA THR A 722 40.06 12.30 4.87
C THR A 722 38.90 13.24 5.23
N ARG A 723 37.74 12.70 5.65
CA ARG A 723 36.59 13.52 6.09
C ARG A 723 36.90 14.37 7.31
N VAL A 724 37.66 13.85 8.28
CA VAL A 724 38.12 14.62 9.44
C VAL A 724 38.99 15.80 9.00
N LEU A 725 39.97 15.55 8.13
CA LEU A 725 40.86 16.58 7.59
C LEU A 725 40.14 17.61 6.73
N LEU A 726 38.94 17.32 6.20
CA LEU A 726 38.21 18.28 5.37
C LEU A 726 37.13 19.04 6.16
N ARG A 727 36.46 18.35 7.10
CA ARG A 727 35.15 18.78 7.61
C ARG A 727 35.09 18.88 9.14
N ARG A 728 36.17 18.60 9.84
CA ARG A 728 36.26 18.65 11.31
C ARG A 728 37.47 19.47 11.75
N VAL A 729 37.66 19.57 13.07
CA VAL A 729 38.85 20.15 13.71
C VAL A 729 39.77 19.00 14.15
N PRO A 730 40.63 18.49 13.25
CA PRO A 730 41.64 17.50 13.59
C PRO A 730 42.68 18.11 14.53
N TRP A 731 43.13 17.32 15.50
CA TRP A 731 44.35 17.64 16.26
C TRP A 731 45.52 16.75 15.81
N ARG A 732 45.27 15.50 15.41
CA ARG A 732 46.36 14.59 15.04
C ARG A 732 45.88 13.53 14.06
N VAL A 733 46.77 13.10 13.18
CA VAL A 733 46.56 11.95 12.30
C VAL A 733 47.56 10.87 12.68
N LEU A 734 47.09 9.64 12.81
CA LEU A 734 47.93 8.45 13.01
C LEU A 734 48.03 7.70 11.68
N VAL A 735 49.21 7.23 11.31
CA VAL A 735 49.42 6.41 10.11
C VAL A 735 50.13 5.13 10.48
N ARG A 736 49.78 4.01 9.86
CA ARG A 736 50.48 2.73 10.09
C ARG A 736 51.91 2.77 9.59
N ASP A 737 52.11 3.38 8.43
CA ASP A 737 53.39 3.55 7.75
C ASP A 737 53.42 4.96 7.14
N GLU A 738 54.38 5.78 7.57
CA GLU A 738 54.50 7.17 7.12
C GLU A 738 54.80 7.28 5.62
N THR A 739 55.34 6.23 4.99
CA THR A 739 55.76 6.22 3.59
C THR A 739 54.75 5.56 2.64
N ALA A 740 53.70 4.92 3.18
CA ALA A 740 52.72 4.20 2.37
C ALA A 740 52.10 5.11 1.28
N PRO A 741 51.98 4.64 0.02
CA PRO A 741 51.35 5.39 -1.07
C PRO A 741 49.92 5.82 -0.75
N GLU A 742 49.17 4.96 -0.07
CA GLU A 742 47.76 5.15 0.30
C GLU A 742 47.53 6.33 1.27
N HIS A 743 48.60 6.81 1.91
CA HIS A 743 48.56 7.98 2.81
C HIS A 743 48.98 9.28 2.13
N LYS A 744 49.32 9.27 0.83
CA LYS A 744 49.83 10.46 0.14
C LYS A 744 48.89 11.66 0.24
N HIS A 745 47.59 11.47 -0.02
CA HIS A 745 46.60 12.55 0.11
C HIS A 745 46.37 12.94 1.57
N ILE A 746 46.39 11.98 2.51
CA ILE A 746 46.29 12.26 3.96
C ILE A 746 47.41 13.18 4.41
N ARG A 747 48.66 12.89 4.04
CA ARG A 747 49.83 13.72 4.38
C ARG A 747 49.70 15.12 3.78
N MET A 748 49.30 15.21 2.51
CA MET A 748 49.06 16.50 1.82
C MET A 748 47.99 17.34 2.52
N LEU A 749 46.86 16.74 2.90
CA LEU A 749 45.77 17.42 3.60
C LEU A 749 46.16 17.82 5.03
N ALA A 750 46.90 16.95 5.73
CA ALA A 750 47.39 17.22 7.08
C ALA A 750 48.40 18.38 7.07
N GLU A 751 49.34 18.41 6.14
CA GLU A 751 50.30 19.50 5.94
C GLU A 751 49.60 20.82 5.66
N ALA A 752 48.64 20.83 4.72
CA ALA A 752 47.85 22.02 4.38
C ALA A 752 47.07 22.59 5.58
N ARG A 753 46.71 21.76 6.56
CA ARG A 753 46.01 22.16 7.79
C ARG A 753 46.90 22.32 9.02
N GLY A 754 48.21 22.09 8.90
CA GLY A 754 49.13 22.13 10.04
C GLY A 754 48.82 21.05 11.09
N VAL A 755 48.27 19.91 10.69
CA VAL A 755 47.92 18.79 11.57
C VAL A 755 49.10 17.81 11.63
N PRO A 756 49.64 17.50 12.82
CA PRO A 756 50.73 16.53 12.95
C PRO A 756 50.29 15.12 12.55
N VAL A 757 51.14 14.46 11.75
CA VAL A 757 51.05 13.03 11.41
C VAL A 757 52.01 12.25 12.30
N VAL A 758 51.56 11.13 12.87
CA VAL A 758 52.36 10.28 13.77
C VAL A 758 52.27 8.83 13.31
N GLU A 759 53.42 8.18 13.16
CA GLU A 759 53.47 6.75 12.83
C GLU A 759 53.13 5.88 14.05
N VAL A 760 52.21 4.94 13.86
CA VAL A 760 51.80 3.94 14.84
C VAL A 760 51.69 2.58 14.12
N PRO A 761 52.75 1.75 14.12
CA PRO A 761 52.82 0.53 13.30
C PRO A 761 51.74 -0.52 13.60
N ASP A 762 51.22 -0.57 14.84
CA ASP A 762 50.24 -1.58 15.28
C ASP A 762 48.76 -1.18 15.00
N LEU A 763 48.49 -0.23 14.11
CA LEU A 763 47.11 0.18 13.80
C LEU A 763 46.37 -0.91 13.01
N ALA A 764 45.14 -1.25 13.41
CA ALA A 764 44.29 -2.14 12.63
C ALA A 764 43.83 -1.53 11.29
N TYR A 765 43.98 -0.21 11.14
CA TYR A 765 43.68 0.55 9.93
C TYR A 765 44.94 1.16 9.34
N SER A 766 44.91 1.55 8.07
CA SER A 766 45.97 2.28 7.41
C SER A 766 46.19 3.63 8.10
N CYS A 767 45.12 4.36 8.44
CA CYS A 767 45.23 5.60 9.22
C CYS A 767 44.05 5.92 10.17
N MET A 768 44.41 6.72 11.19
CA MET A 768 43.70 7.30 12.34
C MET A 768 43.40 8.81 12.29
N GLY A 769 42.20 9.29 12.03
CA GLY A 769 41.86 10.70 12.28
C GLY A 769 41.47 10.96 13.75
N LEU A 770 42.18 11.84 14.46
CA LEU A 770 41.83 12.22 15.84
C LEU A 770 41.22 13.62 15.90
N ILE A 771 40.01 13.71 16.41
CA ILE A 771 39.26 14.96 16.59
C ILE A 771 39.56 15.54 17.97
N LYS A 772 39.74 16.87 18.04
CA LYS A 772 39.93 17.58 19.31
C LYS A 772 38.60 17.62 20.08
N ASP A 773 38.60 17.18 21.33
CA ASP A 773 37.50 17.44 22.24
C ASP A 773 37.54 18.94 22.58
N VAL A 774 36.45 19.66 22.29
CA VAL A 774 36.37 21.13 22.45
C VAL A 774 35.62 21.50 23.73
N THR A 775 35.50 20.56 24.67
CA THR A 775 34.93 20.80 26.00
C THR A 775 35.87 21.59 26.92
#